data_AF-A0A180FPU2-F1
#
_entry.id   AF-A0A180FPU2-F1
#
_cell.length_a   1.000
_cell.length_b   1.000
_cell.length_c   1.000
_cell.angle_alpha   90.00
_cell.angle_beta   90.00
_cell.angle_gamma   90.00
#
_symmetry.space_group_name_H-M   'P 1'
#
loop_
_entity.id
_entity.type
_entity.pdbx_description
1 polymer ?
#
loop_
_entity_poly.entity_id
_entity_poly.type
_entity_poly.pdbx_seq_one_letter_code
_entity_poly.pdbx_strand_id
1 'polypeptide(L)'
;MRTHNVWIAALLLCISLTAGGQSNRTAKTTVADVLAQMPADNQEVFNKQMGDLAAAGEEAVLLLTDMLKAPGQGSNAQAEYALGGLTAFVTAEGQEKARAVVESAYRKALDKAAVPEVKAFIADQLRLISGKPAATPLPPADAKEAQARWKQAGKSGQTHVRIAALQTLFFVSKGKETAKLLLAALKEEDKEYRNAALDFASCCADAAMYVEVIKTLPKAKPDTKVDILNWIARESKSTEKNAILKKLDIRFDLPARQVIMEQLKDRDFAVKQAAVWALTKIGNTDNIPVLAGLLTGADADVILLAKEALASFAGDIDQAVARAIPQAQDVGKIAGLQLLALRKADANMNTVLEQIKSGSPEVKAAAYAALKDVVTEKDFTLLCGMLESADAAVAVPVQEAVIAAIASQPAEARLTTLSRRMMQAGESKKHLYYTALAATGEPQVLATVTAGFKNGRGEAKDAAFAALLAWEGFEAAAELHAVCRDDSAAGYFDRALTAYIRLVSNPAFTGENRLLGLRKAMEIARTDGQKTSILHHIRQTGTYLAMLYAGEFLSEQPLREAAAQAVSNIALGNPAYTGKNVKELLAKAMQVLDNPDADYQRQAIRKHIDEMPDEEGFVSLFNGKDLTGWKGLVENPIVRAKMTPARLAKAQAEADRQMRNDWKAVNGCLVFDGTGFDNLCTEKQYGDIEMYIDWMLDPSGTEADAGIYLRGAPQVQIWDTARVKAGAQVGSGGLYNNQKHESKPLKVADNPLGEWNTFYIKMTGDRVTVFLNGEKVTDEVILENYWDRNRPIFPVEQLELQAHGSKVYYRNIYVKELPRKEPFTLSEEEQKAGFKLLFDGTNMYEWTGNTADYTMEDGTISLVPGRSSGGNLYAREEYGNFTFRFEFQLTPAANNGLGIRTPMEGDAAYVGMELQILDDGHPVYSDLEDYQYHGSVYGIIPAKRGFLKPVGEWNCQEVIADGDHIKITLNGEVITDGNIRNAVKNGTPDHKEHPGLFNTKGHIAFLGHGSPVKFRNIRILTR
;
A
#
# COMPACT_ATOMS: atom_id res chain seq x y z
N MET A 1 -37.60 26.45 -0.39
CA MET A 1 -36.71 25.30 -0.68
C MET A 1 -35.36 25.92 -1.08
N ARG A 2 -34.22 25.63 -0.42
CA ARG A 2 -33.48 24.34 -0.36
C ARG A 2 -33.23 23.78 -1.78
N THR A 3 -32.07 23.30 -2.25
CA THR A 3 -30.65 23.12 -1.79
C THR A 3 -29.89 22.59 -3.05
N HIS A 4 -28.58 22.67 -3.29
CA HIS A 4 -27.37 23.17 -2.59
C HIS A 4 -26.32 23.61 -3.65
N ASN A 5 -25.19 24.23 -3.24
CA ASN A 5 -23.98 24.34 -4.07
C ASN A 5 -23.27 22.98 -4.20
N VAL A 6 -22.63 22.70 -5.34
CA VAL A 6 -21.35 21.98 -5.39
C VAL A 6 -20.48 22.59 -6.49
N TRP A 7 -19.29 23.06 -6.10
CA TRP A 7 -18.19 23.34 -7.03
C TRP A 7 -17.58 22.03 -7.51
N ILE A 8 -17.58 21.76 -8.82
CA ILE A 8 -16.73 20.70 -9.38
C ILE A 8 -15.38 21.33 -9.73
N ALA A 9 -14.44 21.23 -8.81
CA ALA A 9 -13.03 21.30 -9.14
C ALA A 9 -12.66 20.05 -9.95
N ALA A 10 -12.66 20.16 -11.28
CA ALA A 10 -12.21 19.11 -12.17
C ALA A 10 -10.68 18.96 -12.06
N LEU A 11 -10.22 18.26 -11.03
CA LEU A 11 -8.91 17.61 -11.05
C LEU A 11 -8.95 16.57 -12.19
N LEU A 12 -8.45 16.95 -13.36
CA LEU A 12 -8.04 16.01 -14.39
C LEU A 12 -6.80 15.27 -13.88
N LEU A 13 -7.05 14.27 -13.04
CA LEU A 13 -6.07 13.28 -12.64
C LEU A 13 -5.64 12.56 -13.92
N CYS A 14 -4.46 12.90 -14.43
CA CYS A 14 -3.77 12.10 -15.44
C CYS A 14 -3.28 10.81 -14.77
N ILE A 15 -4.23 9.89 -14.49
CA ILE A 15 -3.91 8.50 -14.23
C ILE A 15 -3.29 7.99 -15.53
N SER A 16 -2.00 7.67 -15.47
CA SER A 16 -1.32 6.94 -16.53
C SER A 16 -1.87 5.50 -16.58
N LEU A 17 -3.02 5.34 -17.22
CA LEU A 17 -3.58 4.06 -17.63
C LEU A 17 -2.67 3.44 -18.69
N THR A 18 -1.66 2.69 -18.28
CA THR A 18 -1.09 1.63 -19.12
C THR A 18 -2.01 0.42 -19.08
N ALA A 19 -3.23 0.59 -19.58
CA ALA A 19 -4.16 -0.49 -19.86
C ALA A 19 -4.05 -0.83 -21.36
N GLY A 20 -3.67 -2.07 -21.69
CA GLY A 20 -3.54 -2.51 -23.08
C GLY A 20 -4.88 -2.45 -23.81
N GLY A 21 -4.91 -1.76 -24.95
CA GLY A 21 -6.16 -1.51 -25.67
C GLY A 21 -6.06 -0.59 -26.87
N GLN A 22 -4.95 -0.60 -27.62
CA GLN A 22 -4.89 0.07 -28.93
C GLN A 22 -4.68 -0.91 -30.07
N SER A 23 -5.61 -0.80 -31.02
CA SER A 23 -5.54 -1.27 -32.40
C SER A 23 -4.17 -1.02 -33.07
N ASN A 24 -3.82 -1.85 -34.06
CA ASN A 24 -2.63 -1.73 -34.91
C ASN A 24 -2.63 -0.45 -35.79
N ARG A 25 -2.65 0.73 -35.18
CA ARG A 25 -2.48 2.03 -35.84
C ARG A 25 -1.01 2.42 -35.84
N THR A 26 -0.47 2.63 -37.03
CA THR A 26 0.85 3.22 -37.26
C THR A 26 0.80 4.73 -37.11
N ALA A 27 1.93 5.40 -36.83
CA ALA A 27 1.99 6.86 -36.80
C ALA A 27 1.51 7.49 -38.12
N LYS A 28 1.83 6.85 -39.26
CA LYS A 28 1.36 7.24 -40.59
C LYS A 28 -0.17 7.22 -40.73
N THR A 29 -0.85 6.19 -40.21
CA THR A 29 -2.32 6.16 -40.19
C THR A 29 -2.92 7.18 -39.24
N THR A 30 -2.30 7.41 -38.08
CA THR A 30 -2.77 8.42 -37.12
C THR A 30 -2.65 9.84 -37.68
N VAL A 31 -1.53 10.19 -38.31
CA VAL A 31 -1.33 11.49 -38.97
C VAL A 31 -2.36 11.69 -40.10
N ALA A 32 -2.61 10.67 -40.93
CA ALA A 32 -3.61 10.76 -41.99
C ALA A 32 -5.04 10.97 -41.46
N ASP A 33 -5.45 10.18 -40.46
CA ASP A 33 -6.78 10.27 -39.84
C ASP A 33 -7.00 11.64 -39.18
N VAL A 34 -5.99 12.17 -38.49
CA VAL A 34 -6.05 13.47 -37.81
C VAL A 34 -6.12 14.62 -38.83
N LEU A 35 -5.26 14.63 -39.86
CA LEU A 35 -5.28 15.67 -40.90
C LEU A 35 -6.57 15.68 -41.73
N ALA A 36 -7.20 14.51 -41.93
CA ALA A 36 -8.50 14.41 -42.61
C ALA A 36 -9.66 15.01 -41.80
N GLN A 37 -9.49 15.20 -40.49
CA GLN A 37 -10.48 15.72 -39.54
C GLN A 37 -10.08 17.13 -39.02
N MET A 38 -9.31 17.88 -39.81
CA MET A 38 -8.86 19.24 -39.47
C MET A 38 -9.50 20.32 -40.36
N PRO A 39 -9.89 21.47 -39.80
CA PRO A 39 -9.80 21.85 -38.37
C PRO A 39 -10.82 21.06 -37.50
N ALA A 40 -10.54 20.93 -36.20
CA ALA A 40 -11.40 20.21 -35.28
C ALA A 40 -12.68 21.00 -34.97
N ASP A 41 -13.84 20.32 -34.95
CA ASP A 41 -15.15 20.95 -34.72
C ASP A 41 -15.33 21.52 -33.29
N ASN A 42 -14.61 20.96 -32.30
CA ASN A 42 -14.68 21.38 -30.90
C ASN A 42 -13.43 20.98 -30.10
N GLN A 43 -13.32 21.47 -28.87
CA GLN A 43 -12.17 21.27 -27.98
C GLN A 43 -11.94 19.80 -27.56
N GLU A 44 -12.98 18.98 -27.45
CA GLU A 44 -12.85 17.56 -27.07
C GLU A 44 -12.24 16.75 -28.21
N VAL A 45 -12.72 16.97 -29.44
CA VAL A 45 -12.14 16.40 -30.67
C VAL A 45 -10.70 16.87 -30.86
N PHE A 46 -10.42 18.16 -30.63
CA PHE A 46 -9.06 18.72 -30.69
C PHE A 46 -8.12 18.05 -29.67
N ASN A 47 -8.51 17.97 -28.40
CA ASN A 47 -7.69 17.35 -27.35
C ASN A 47 -7.41 15.87 -27.65
N LYS A 48 -8.40 15.14 -28.18
CA LYS A 48 -8.23 13.75 -28.61
C LYS A 48 -7.24 13.62 -29.77
N GLN A 49 -7.41 14.43 -30.83
CA GLN A 49 -6.50 14.44 -31.98
C GLN A 49 -5.05 14.74 -31.59
N MET A 50 -4.83 15.71 -30.69
CA MET A 50 -3.48 16.03 -30.20
C MET A 50 -2.92 14.96 -29.27
N GLY A 51 -3.76 14.32 -28.46
CA GLY A 51 -3.39 13.13 -27.68
C GLY A 51 -2.98 11.95 -28.56
N ASP A 52 -3.72 11.67 -29.63
CA ASP A 52 -3.41 10.62 -30.61
C ASP A 52 -2.08 10.92 -31.34
N LEU A 53 -1.82 12.18 -31.74
CA LEU A 53 -0.53 12.60 -32.31
C LEU A 53 0.62 12.48 -31.30
N ALA A 54 0.42 12.88 -30.04
CA ALA A 54 1.43 12.77 -28.99
C ALA A 54 1.76 11.31 -28.65
N ALA A 55 0.77 10.43 -28.63
CA ALA A 55 0.95 8.99 -28.43
C ALA A 55 1.68 8.30 -29.59
N ALA A 56 1.48 8.78 -30.82
CA ALA A 56 2.22 8.34 -32.01
C ALA A 56 3.70 8.81 -32.04
N GLY A 57 4.10 9.70 -31.13
CA GLY A 57 5.49 10.00 -30.81
C GLY A 57 6.30 10.67 -31.93
N GLU A 58 7.61 10.42 -31.93
CA GLU A 58 8.58 11.08 -32.82
C GLU A 58 8.25 10.91 -34.32
N GLU A 59 7.77 9.74 -34.72
CA GLU A 59 7.46 9.45 -36.13
C GLU A 59 6.34 10.37 -36.67
N ALA A 60 5.30 10.63 -35.86
CA ALA A 60 4.20 11.52 -36.25
C ALA A 60 4.66 12.97 -36.44
N VAL A 61 5.53 13.47 -35.57
CA VAL A 61 6.12 14.82 -35.67
C VAL A 61 6.98 14.93 -36.92
N LEU A 62 7.85 13.94 -37.18
CA LEU A 62 8.70 13.92 -38.37
C LEU A 62 7.86 13.88 -39.67
N LEU A 63 6.82 13.04 -39.73
CA LEU A 63 5.89 12.99 -40.86
C LEU A 63 5.19 14.34 -41.10
N LEU A 64 4.70 15.00 -40.05
CA LEU A 64 4.06 16.31 -40.16
C LEU A 64 5.05 17.41 -40.60
N THR A 65 6.29 17.38 -40.12
CA THR A 65 7.32 18.36 -40.55
C THR A 65 7.81 18.12 -41.98
N ASP A 66 7.88 16.87 -42.44
CA ASP A 66 8.22 16.52 -43.83
C ASP A 66 7.13 16.95 -44.84
N MET A 67 5.91 17.26 -44.38
CA MET A 67 4.83 17.80 -45.22
C MET A 67 4.95 19.32 -45.47
N LEU A 68 5.81 20.03 -44.73
CA LEU A 68 5.98 21.48 -44.87
C LEU A 68 6.78 21.84 -46.13
N LYS A 69 6.22 22.72 -46.95
CA LYS A 69 6.75 23.11 -48.27
C LYS A 69 7.36 24.51 -48.24
N ALA A 70 8.20 24.79 -49.23
CA ALA A 70 8.76 26.13 -49.44
C ALA A 70 7.68 27.13 -49.89
N PRO A 71 7.87 28.44 -49.63
CA PRO A 71 6.93 29.48 -50.05
C PRO A 71 6.57 29.39 -51.53
N GLY A 72 5.27 29.42 -51.83
CA GLY A 72 4.74 29.32 -53.20
C GLY A 72 4.58 27.90 -53.76
N GLN A 73 5.00 26.84 -53.04
CA GLN A 73 4.89 25.45 -53.51
C GLN A 73 3.63 24.69 -52.99
N GLY A 74 2.72 25.39 -52.30
CA GLY A 74 1.45 24.85 -51.82
C GLY A 74 1.01 25.48 -50.51
N SER A 75 -0.09 24.97 -49.94
CA SER A 75 -0.51 25.32 -48.58
C SER A 75 0.14 24.41 -47.56
N ASN A 76 0.69 25.00 -46.50
CA ASN A 76 1.19 24.29 -45.32
C ASN A 76 0.15 24.22 -44.19
N ALA A 77 -1.01 24.88 -44.35
CA ALA A 77 -1.90 25.24 -43.24
C ALA A 77 -2.36 24.06 -42.36
N GLN A 78 -2.61 22.87 -42.93
CA GLN A 78 -3.00 21.69 -42.14
C GLN A 78 -1.85 21.13 -41.31
N ALA A 79 -0.63 21.09 -41.85
CA ALA A 79 0.55 20.64 -41.12
C ALA A 79 0.97 21.67 -40.05
N GLU A 80 0.90 22.97 -40.36
CA GLU A 80 1.15 24.05 -39.40
C GLU A 80 0.12 24.05 -38.25
N TYR A 81 -1.17 23.81 -38.56
CA TYR A 81 -2.24 23.67 -37.56
C TYR A 81 -2.03 22.44 -36.67
N ALA A 82 -1.68 21.28 -37.24
CA ALA A 82 -1.40 20.06 -36.49
C ALA A 82 -0.20 20.22 -35.54
N LEU A 83 0.91 20.77 -36.05
CA LEU A 83 2.14 20.98 -35.27
C LEU A 83 1.95 22.05 -34.19
N GLY A 84 1.28 23.16 -34.50
CA GLY A 84 0.94 24.20 -33.52
C GLY A 84 0.00 23.70 -32.42
N GLY A 85 -1.01 22.91 -32.79
CA GLY A 85 -1.93 22.29 -31.83
C GLY A 85 -1.24 21.27 -30.93
N LEU A 86 -0.36 20.43 -31.49
CA LEU A 86 0.41 19.44 -30.74
C LEU A 86 1.36 20.12 -29.74
N THR A 87 2.06 21.18 -30.18
CA THR A 87 2.90 22.02 -29.31
C THR A 87 2.11 22.58 -28.14
N ALA A 88 0.95 23.20 -28.39
CA ALA A 88 0.09 23.73 -27.33
C ALA A 88 -0.36 22.63 -26.36
N PHE A 89 -0.78 21.48 -26.88
CA PHE A 89 -1.23 20.33 -26.08
C PHE A 89 -0.13 19.80 -25.15
N VAL A 90 1.09 19.55 -25.64
CA VAL A 90 2.17 19.03 -24.79
C VAL A 90 2.77 20.06 -23.83
N THR A 91 2.51 21.36 -24.03
CA THR A 91 2.86 22.40 -23.04
C THR A 91 1.91 22.46 -21.84
N ALA A 92 0.78 21.75 -21.85
CA ALA A 92 -0.12 21.65 -20.70
C ALA A 92 0.51 20.89 -19.51
N GLU A 93 0.00 21.17 -18.31
CA GLU A 93 0.40 20.50 -17.05
C GLU A 93 0.04 19.00 -17.10
N GLY A 94 0.97 18.12 -16.71
CA GLY A 94 0.79 16.66 -16.73
C GLY A 94 1.22 15.97 -18.04
N GLN A 95 1.75 16.71 -19.02
CA GLN A 95 2.22 16.19 -20.32
C GLN A 95 3.74 16.06 -20.44
N GLU A 96 4.49 16.06 -19.33
CA GLU A 96 5.95 16.19 -19.30
C GLU A 96 6.69 15.11 -20.13
N LYS A 97 6.18 13.87 -20.13
CA LYS A 97 6.75 12.77 -20.93
C LYS A 97 6.54 12.99 -22.44
N ALA A 98 5.33 13.38 -22.85
CA ALA A 98 5.03 13.68 -24.26
C ALA A 98 5.81 14.92 -24.73
N ARG A 99 5.91 15.94 -23.88
CA ARG A 99 6.68 17.17 -24.12
C ARG A 99 8.14 16.87 -24.48
N ALA A 100 8.81 16.01 -23.73
CA ALA A 100 10.20 15.62 -23.99
C ALA A 100 10.37 14.88 -25.34
N VAL A 101 9.42 14.02 -25.71
CA VAL A 101 9.44 13.30 -26.99
C VAL A 101 9.25 14.25 -28.17
N VAL A 102 8.26 15.16 -28.10
CA VAL A 102 8.01 16.15 -29.15
C VAL A 102 9.15 17.17 -29.25
N GLU A 103 9.77 17.58 -28.13
CA GLU A 103 10.97 18.43 -28.13
C GLU A 103 12.14 17.78 -28.88
N SER A 104 12.43 16.50 -28.59
CA SER A 104 13.45 15.72 -29.29
C SER A 104 13.17 15.62 -30.78
N ALA A 105 11.91 15.35 -31.15
CA ALA A 105 11.48 15.23 -32.54
C ALA A 105 11.64 16.55 -33.32
N TYR A 106 11.27 17.69 -32.73
CA TYR A 106 11.47 19.00 -33.37
C TYR A 106 12.96 19.35 -33.54
N ARG A 107 13.84 18.95 -32.61
CA ARG A 107 15.29 19.13 -32.78
C ARG A 107 15.80 18.36 -34.01
N LYS A 108 15.41 17.08 -34.15
CA LYS A 108 15.73 16.26 -35.33
C LYS A 108 15.16 16.85 -36.63
N ALA A 109 13.92 17.33 -36.61
CA ALA A 109 13.30 17.98 -37.76
C ALA A 109 14.02 19.28 -38.17
N LEU A 110 14.48 20.07 -37.19
CA LEU A 110 15.21 21.33 -37.40
C LEU A 110 16.57 21.12 -38.07
N ASP A 111 17.26 20.03 -37.71
CA ASP A 111 18.54 19.63 -38.32
C ASP A 111 18.34 19.14 -39.77
N LYS A 112 17.22 18.46 -40.05
CA LYS A 112 16.85 17.96 -41.39
C LYS A 112 16.31 19.06 -42.33
N ALA A 113 15.73 20.13 -41.80
CA ALA A 113 15.06 21.17 -42.59
C ALA A 113 16.06 22.01 -43.42
N ALA A 114 16.01 21.84 -44.75
CA ALA A 114 16.82 22.60 -45.71
C ALA A 114 16.19 23.94 -46.15
N VAL A 115 14.87 24.11 -46.00
CA VAL A 115 14.13 25.31 -46.39
C VAL A 115 14.13 26.32 -45.22
N PRO A 116 14.59 27.57 -45.40
CA PRO A 116 14.72 28.55 -44.31
C PRO A 116 13.42 28.82 -43.54
N GLU A 117 12.29 28.91 -44.24
CA GLU A 117 10.98 29.23 -43.65
C GLU A 117 10.41 28.05 -42.86
N VAL A 118 10.59 26.82 -43.36
CA VAL A 118 10.25 25.59 -42.62
C VAL A 118 11.11 25.45 -41.37
N LYS A 119 12.41 25.75 -41.49
CA LYS A 119 13.35 25.77 -40.35
C LYS A 119 12.95 26.82 -39.30
N ALA A 120 12.50 28.00 -39.74
CA ALA A 120 11.98 29.04 -38.84
C ALA A 120 10.70 28.61 -38.10
N PHE A 121 9.76 27.96 -38.80
CA PHE A 121 8.54 27.43 -38.18
C PHE A 121 8.85 26.37 -37.11
N ILE A 122 9.69 25.39 -37.42
CA ILE A 122 10.09 24.32 -36.48
C ILE A 122 10.83 24.91 -35.27
N ALA A 123 11.68 25.92 -35.48
CA ALA A 123 12.39 26.61 -34.40
C ALA A 123 11.42 27.34 -33.44
N ASP A 124 10.31 27.89 -33.94
CA ASP A 124 9.30 28.53 -33.11
C ASP A 124 8.49 27.52 -32.28
N GLN A 125 8.14 26.36 -32.87
CA GLN A 125 7.51 25.27 -32.12
C GLN A 125 8.42 24.76 -30.98
N LEU A 126 9.72 24.58 -31.26
CA LEU A 126 10.71 24.19 -30.26
C LEU A 126 10.89 25.26 -29.15
N ARG A 127 10.78 26.54 -29.49
CA ARG A 127 10.80 27.67 -28.53
C ARG A 127 9.60 27.63 -27.58
N LEU A 128 8.39 27.36 -28.11
CA LEU A 128 7.17 27.26 -27.31
C LEU A 128 7.23 26.09 -26.32
N ILE A 129 7.77 24.94 -26.74
CA ILE A 129 7.92 23.75 -25.87
C ILE A 129 8.96 23.96 -24.76
N SER A 130 10.11 24.56 -25.09
CA SER A 130 11.27 24.60 -24.18
C SER A 130 11.24 25.71 -23.11
N GLY A 131 10.28 26.65 -23.20
CA GLY A 131 10.05 27.70 -22.20
C GLY A 131 11.20 28.71 -22.00
N LYS A 132 12.25 28.65 -22.82
CA LYS A 132 13.43 29.51 -22.75
C LYS A 132 13.57 30.37 -24.02
N PRO A 133 13.92 31.66 -23.91
CA PRO A 133 14.25 32.46 -25.09
C PRO A 133 15.56 31.94 -25.71
N ALA A 134 15.55 31.66 -27.01
CA ALA A 134 16.75 31.26 -27.74
C ALA A 134 17.75 32.41 -27.83
N ALA A 135 19.04 32.12 -27.65
CA ALA A 135 20.13 33.08 -27.62
C ALA A 135 20.57 33.60 -29.01
N THR A 136 19.63 33.82 -29.94
CA THR A 136 19.86 34.60 -31.17
C THR A 136 18.54 35.14 -31.73
N PRO A 137 18.30 36.46 -31.74
CA PRO A 137 17.15 37.04 -32.44
C PRO A 137 17.51 37.37 -33.90
N LEU A 138 16.72 36.87 -34.84
CA LEU A 138 16.70 37.31 -36.25
C LEU A 138 15.27 37.74 -36.63
N PRO A 139 15.08 38.53 -37.71
CA PRO A 139 14.00 39.52 -37.77
C PRO A 139 12.61 38.94 -38.01
N PRO A 140 11.55 39.69 -37.69
CA PRO A 140 10.17 39.21 -37.79
C PRO A 140 9.63 39.28 -39.22
N ALA A 141 8.51 38.58 -39.45
CA ALA A 141 7.55 39.00 -40.48
C ALA A 141 7.25 40.49 -40.32
N ASP A 142 7.28 41.26 -41.42
CA ASP A 142 7.38 42.73 -41.39
C ASP A 142 6.35 43.33 -40.40
N ALA A 143 6.83 44.15 -39.46
CA ALA A 143 5.97 44.81 -38.49
C ALA A 143 4.87 45.64 -39.17
N LYS A 144 5.11 46.15 -40.38
CA LYS A 144 4.08 46.79 -41.22
C LYS A 144 3.03 45.80 -41.70
N GLU A 145 3.41 44.59 -42.07
CA GLU A 145 2.49 43.54 -42.50
C GLU A 145 1.67 43.00 -41.31
N ALA A 146 2.31 42.75 -40.16
CA ALA A 146 1.60 42.43 -38.92
C ALA A 146 0.60 43.53 -38.54
N GLN A 147 0.99 44.81 -38.63
CA GLN A 147 0.10 45.95 -38.38
C GLN A 147 -1.04 46.08 -39.41
N ALA A 148 -0.78 45.74 -40.68
CA ALA A 148 -1.78 45.74 -41.74
C ALA A 148 -2.81 44.61 -41.56
N ARG A 149 -2.33 43.37 -41.35
CA ARG A 149 -3.16 42.20 -41.05
C ARG A 149 -3.98 42.42 -39.78
N TRP A 150 -3.39 42.98 -38.73
CA TRP A 150 -4.10 43.35 -37.49
C TRP A 150 -5.24 44.34 -37.72
N LYS A 151 -5.01 45.40 -38.51
CA LYS A 151 -6.04 46.38 -38.89
C LYS A 151 -7.11 45.78 -39.81
N GLN A 152 -6.75 44.87 -40.71
CA GLN A 152 -7.68 44.22 -41.64
C GLN A 152 -8.57 43.21 -40.92
N ALA A 153 -7.99 42.31 -40.13
CA ALA A 153 -8.72 41.32 -39.34
C ALA A 153 -9.72 41.96 -38.38
N GLY A 154 -9.35 43.09 -37.75
CA GLY A 154 -10.26 43.90 -36.92
C GLY A 154 -11.46 44.47 -37.67
N LYS A 155 -11.29 44.89 -38.93
CA LYS A 155 -12.41 45.32 -39.79
C LYS A 155 -13.29 44.18 -40.28
N SER A 156 -12.72 42.97 -40.36
CA SER A 156 -13.38 41.77 -40.91
C SER A 156 -13.97 40.84 -39.84
N GLY A 157 -13.93 41.21 -38.55
CA GLY A 157 -14.44 40.39 -37.44
C GLY A 157 -13.65 39.11 -37.17
N GLN A 158 -12.43 38.97 -37.70
CA GLN A 158 -11.63 37.74 -37.60
C GLN A 158 -10.80 37.73 -36.31
N THR A 159 -11.44 37.50 -35.16
CA THR A 159 -10.80 37.59 -33.83
C THR A 159 -9.51 36.78 -33.74
N HIS A 160 -9.48 35.49 -34.08
CA HIS A 160 -8.25 34.68 -33.96
C HIS A 160 -7.10 35.17 -34.87
N VAL A 161 -7.40 35.64 -36.09
CA VAL A 161 -6.39 36.24 -37.01
C VAL A 161 -5.87 37.56 -36.44
N ARG A 162 -6.75 38.33 -35.78
CA ARG A 162 -6.38 39.57 -35.08
C ARG A 162 -5.52 39.30 -33.84
N ILE A 163 -5.79 38.22 -33.10
CA ILE A 163 -4.99 37.74 -31.95
C ILE A 163 -3.60 37.31 -32.42
N ALA A 164 -3.49 36.48 -33.47
CA ALA A 164 -2.21 36.05 -34.02
C ALA A 164 -1.35 37.24 -34.48
N ALA A 165 -1.94 38.19 -35.22
CA ALA A 165 -1.25 39.41 -35.62
C ALA A 165 -0.85 40.28 -34.41
N LEU A 166 -1.67 40.33 -33.35
CA LEU A 166 -1.33 41.03 -32.11
C LEU A 166 -0.14 40.39 -31.39
N GLN A 167 -0.06 39.05 -31.33
CA GLN A 167 1.07 38.33 -30.74
C GLN A 167 2.39 38.70 -31.43
N THR A 168 2.40 38.73 -32.77
CA THR A 168 3.55 39.22 -33.55
C THR A 168 3.87 40.67 -33.19
N LEU A 169 2.87 41.56 -33.10
CA LEU A 169 3.08 42.96 -32.74
C LEU A 169 3.68 43.14 -31.34
N PHE A 170 3.28 42.33 -30.36
CA PHE A 170 3.90 42.33 -29.01
C PHE A 170 5.35 41.85 -29.04
N PHE A 171 5.68 40.85 -29.85
CA PHE A 171 7.04 40.31 -29.97
C PHE A 171 8.02 41.30 -30.63
N VAL A 172 7.55 42.11 -31.59
CA VAL A 172 8.39 43.08 -32.32
C VAL A 172 8.43 44.47 -31.68
N SER A 173 7.40 44.83 -30.93
CA SER A 173 7.33 46.13 -30.24
C SER A 173 8.10 46.09 -28.92
N LYS A 174 8.75 47.21 -28.56
CA LYS A 174 9.46 47.34 -27.27
C LYS A 174 9.00 48.57 -26.49
N GLY A 175 8.96 48.43 -25.17
CA GLY A 175 8.69 49.53 -24.23
C GLY A 175 7.34 50.22 -24.48
N LYS A 176 7.37 51.55 -24.70
CA LYS A 176 6.16 52.39 -24.76
C LYS A 176 5.18 52.01 -25.88
N GLU A 177 5.63 51.44 -27.00
CA GLU A 177 4.72 51.00 -28.07
C GLU A 177 3.94 49.74 -27.67
N THR A 178 4.59 48.82 -26.95
CA THR A 178 3.94 47.61 -26.41
C THR A 178 2.86 47.96 -25.38
N ALA A 179 3.13 48.94 -24.51
CA ALA A 179 2.11 49.47 -23.60
C ALA A 179 0.93 50.13 -24.34
N LYS A 180 1.18 50.92 -25.41
CA LYS A 180 0.10 51.49 -26.24
C LYS A 180 -0.76 50.42 -26.92
N LEU A 181 -0.15 49.35 -27.43
CA LEU A 181 -0.87 48.22 -28.04
C LEU A 181 -1.81 47.56 -27.01
N LEU A 182 -1.32 47.31 -25.80
CA LEU A 182 -2.15 46.79 -24.70
C LEU A 182 -3.31 47.73 -24.34
N LEU A 183 -3.03 49.02 -24.13
CA LEU A 183 -4.05 50.02 -23.80
C LEU A 183 -5.08 50.26 -24.92
N ALA A 184 -4.71 49.99 -26.17
CA ALA A 184 -5.64 49.98 -27.29
C ALA A 184 -6.50 48.72 -27.25
N ALA A 185 -5.89 47.54 -27.06
CA ALA A 185 -6.61 46.27 -27.00
C ALA A 185 -7.62 46.21 -25.85
N LEU A 186 -7.28 46.77 -24.68
CA LEU A 186 -8.18 46.84 -23.51
C LEU A 186 -9.46 47.66 -23.74
N LYS A 187 -9.57 48.43 -24.82
CA LYS A 187 -10.78 49.18 -25.19
C LYS A 187 -11.73 48.41 -26.10
N GLU A 188 -11.31 47.27 -26.62
CA GLU A 188 -12.10 46.41 -27.50
C GLU A 188 -13.17 45.64 -26.70
N GLU A 189 -14.30 45.34 -27.34
CA GLU A 189 -15.44 44.70 -26.65
C GLU A 189 -15.26 43.17 -26.50
N ASP A 190 -14.47 42.55 -27.38
CA ASP A 190 -14.16 41.12 -27.37
C ASP A 190 -13.28 40.72 -26.18
N LYS A 191 -13.79 39.79 -25.35
CA LYS A 191 -13.12 39.32 -24.12
C LYS A 191 -11.93 38.40 -24.40
N GLU A 192 -12.00 37.55 -25.41
CA GLU A 192 -10.90 36.63 -25.78
C GLU A 192 -9.70 37.47 -26.24
N TYR A 193 -9.97 38.44 -27.11
CA TYR A 193 -8.98 39.38 -27.61
C TYR A 193 -8.32 40.23 -26.51
N ARG A 194 -9.09 40.74 -25.53
CA ARG A 194 -8.53 41.47 -24.38
C ARG A 194 -7.63 40.59 -23.51
N ASN A 195 -8.04 39.36 -23.20
CA ASN A 195 -7.26 38.45 -22.36
C ASN A 195 -6.00 37.97 -23.07
N ALA A 196 -6.07 37.67 -24.38
CA ALA A 196 -4.88 37.35 -25.18
C ALA A 196 -3.88 38.51 -25.19
N ALA A 197 -4.34 39.77 -25.30
CA ALA A 197 -3.47 40.94 -25.23
C ALA A 197 -2.75 41.07 -23.87
N LEU A 198 -3.45 40.82 -22.76
CA LEU A 198 -2.89 40.79 -21.41
C LEU A 198 -1.86 39.66 -21.24
N ASP A 199 -2.16 38.47 -21.76
CA ASP A 199 -1.27 37.30 -21.65
C ASP A 199 -0.01 37.45 -22.53
N PHE A 200 -0.11 38.09 -23.70
CA PHE A 200 1.07 38.49 -24.47
C PHE A 200 1.90 39.58 -23.76
N ALA A 201 1.25 40.52 -23.07
CA ALA A 201 1.94 41.55 -22.30
C ALA A 201 2.78 40.96 -21.16
N SER A 202 2.35 39.86 -20.54
CA SER A 202 3.08 39.19 -19.45
C SER A 202 4.54 38.86 -19.77
N CYS A 203 4.94 38.61 -21.02
CA CYS A 203 6.36 38.33 -21.33
C CYS A 203 7.28 39.57 -21.21
N CYS A 204 6.71 40.77 -21.15
CA CYS A 204 7.43 42.04 -21.23
C CYS A 204 6.90 43.12 -20.26
N ALA A 205 6.03 42.74 -19.32
CA ALA A 205 5.40 43.65 -18.37
C ALA A 205 6.42 44.15 -17.34
N ASP A 206 6.64 45.47 -17.32
CA ASP A 206 7.49 46.17 -16.37
C ASP A 206 6.68 47.12 -15.49
N ALA A 207 7.35 47.81 -14.55
CA ALA A 207 6.72 48.78 -13.66
C ALA A 207 5.96 49.88 -14.42
N ALA A 208 6.48 50.35 -15.57
CA ALA A 208 5.83 51.39 -16.35
C ALA A 208 4.55 50.87 -17.02
N MET A 209 4.55 49.64 -17.53
CA MET A 209 3.38 48.99 -18.10
C MET A 209 2.30 48.74 -17.04
N TYR A 210 2.65 48.21 -15.86
CA TYR A 210 1.69 48.03 -14.77
C TYR A 210 1.07 49.36 -14.33
N VAL A 211 1.86 50.44 -14.24
CA VAL A 211 1.35 51.78 -13.92
C VAL A 211 0.32 52.24 -14.95
N GLU A 212 0.62 52.12 -16.25
CA GLU A 212 -0.32 52.55 -17.30
C GLU A 212 -1.59 51.69 -17.36
N VAL A 213 -1.49 50.37 -17.15
CA VAL A 213 -2.67 49.50 -17.09
C VAL A 213 -3.54 49.82 -15.86
N ILE A 214 -2.94 49.94 -14.67
CA ILE A 214 -3.68 50.20 -13.42
C ILE A 214 -4.33 51.60 -13.44
N LYS A 215 -3.72 52.60 -14.09
CA LYS A 215 -4.35 53.91 -14.34
C LYS A 215 -5.68 53.83 -15.09
N THR A 216 -5.93 52.78 -15.88
CA THR A 216 -7.20 52.62 -16.61
C THR A 216 -8.34 52.07 -15.76
N LEU A 217 -8.04 51.32 -14.69
CA LEU A 217 -9.05 50.62 -13.87
C LEU A 217 -10.24 51.51 -13.46
N PRO A 218 -10.07 52.75 -12.95
CA PRO A 218 -11.20 53.57 -12.52
C PRO A 218 -12.18 53.98 -13.65
N LYS A 219 -11.75 53.92 -14.91
CA LYS A 219 -12.52 54.36 -16.09
C LYS A 219 -12.92 53.23 -17.03
N ALA A 220 -12.51 51.99 -16.77
CA ALA A 220 -12.78 50.83 -17.60
C ALA A 220 -14.22 50.29 -17.39
N LYS A 221 -14.77 49.59 -18.40
CA LYS A 221 -16.02 48.82 -18.27
C LYS A 221 -15.84 47.68 -17.26
N PRO A 222 -16.90 47.19 -16.56
CA PRO A 222 -16.78 46.12 -15.57
C PRO A 222 -15.99 44.88 -16.03
N ASP A 223 -16.33 44.32 -17.20
CA ASP A 223 -15.61 43.16 -17.77
C ASP A 223 -14.11 43.44 -17.95
N THR A 224 -13.76 44.61 -18.46
CA THR A 224 -12.38 45.05 -18.64
C THR A 224 -11.65 45.21 -17.30
N LYS A 225 -12.33 45.70 -16.25
CA LYS A 225 -11.75 45.73 -14.89
C LYS A 225 -11.45 44.33 -14.40
N VAL A 226 -12.37 43.38 -14.57
CA VAL A 226 -12.21 41.97 -14.19
C VAL A 226 -11.02 41.34 -14.92
N ASP A 227 -10.93 41.52 -16.24
CA ASP A 227 -9.80 41.01 -17.04
C ASP A 227 -8.44 41.54 -16.52
N ILE A 228 -8.33 42.86 -16.28
CA ILE A 228 -7.12 43.50 -15.76
C ILE A 228 -6.77 43.00 -14.34
N LEU A 229 -7.75 42.93 -13.44
CA LEU A 229 -7.54 42.52 -12.04
C LEU A 229 -7.11 41.04 -11.95
N ASN A 230 -7.73 40.17 -12.75
CA ASN A 230 -7.33 38.76 -12.86
C ASN A 230 -5.94 38.61 -13.47
N TRP A 231 -5.56 39.44 -14.44
CA TRP A 231 -4.20 39.48 -14.95
C TRP A 231 -3.20 39.91 -13.86
N ILE A 232 -3.46 40.98 -13.11
CA ILE A 232 -2.60 41.40 -11.98
C ILE A 232 -2.46 40.28 -10.94
N ALA A 233 -3.54 39.54 -10.65
CA ALA A 233 -3.50 38.39 -9.74
C ALA A 233 -2.66 37.22 -10.28
N ARG A 234 -2.66 36.97 -11.60
CA ARG A 234 -1.81 35.98 -12.27
C ARG A 234 -0.33 36.42 -12.28
N GLU A 235 -0.06 37.67 -12.63
CA GLU A 235 1.29 38.26 -12.64
C GLU A 235 1.94 38.21 -11.25
N SER A 236 1.14 38.43 -10.20
CA SER A 236 1.57 38.35 -8.80
C SER A 236 2.03 36.96 -8.34
N LYS A 237 1.87 35.91 -9.16
CA LYS A 237 2.45 34.57 -8.88
C LYS A 237 3.96 34.52 -9.11
N SER A 238 4.52 35.38 -9.96
CA SER A 238 5.98 35.47 -10.15
C SER A 238 6.60 36.33 -9.05
N THR A 239 7.64 35.82 -8.39
CA THR A 239 8.34 36.51 -7.29
C THR A 239 8.85 37.90 -7.69
N GLU A 240 9.41 38.03 -8.89
CA GLU A 240 9.94 39.29 -9.42
C GLU A 240 8.82 40.31 -9.66
N LYS A 241 7.76 39.90 -10.36
CA LYS A 241 6.59 40.75 -10.66
C LYS A 241 5.81 41.12 -9.41
N ASN A 242 5.68 40.19 -8.45
CA ASN A 242 5.08 40.44 -7.14
C ASN A 242 5.86 41.52 -6.38
N ALA A 243 7.20 41.48 -6.39
CA ALA A 243 8.03 42.48 -5.75
C ALA A 243 7.86 43.88 -6.38
N ILE A 244 7.66 43.96 -7.69
CA ILE A 244 7.31 45.21 -8.41
C ILE A 244 5.92 45.69 -7.97
N LEU A 245 4.89 44.85 -8.13
CA LEU A 245 3.48 45.19 -7.85
C LEU A 245 3.25 45.61 -6.38
N LYS A 246 3.96 45.01 -5.42
CA LYS A 246 3.91 45.39 -3.99
C LYS A 246 4.35 46.82 -3.70
N LYS A 247 5.31 47.34 -4.48
CA LYS A 247 5.96 48.65 -4.29
C LYS A 247 5.59 49.66 -5.38
N LEU A 248 4.58 49.36 -6.18
CA LEU A 248 4.26 50.15 -7.37
C LEU A 248 3.44 51.39 -7.00
N ASP A 249 3.95 52.56 -7.39
CA ASP A 249 3.25 53.84 -7.26
C ASP A 249 2.82 54.37 -8.63
N ILE A 250 1.55 54.80 -8.74
CA ILE A 250 0.97 55.38 -9.95
C ILE A 250 1.44 56.83 -10.14
N ARG A 251 1.67 57.50 -9.01
CA ARG A 251 2.32 58.80 -8.80
C ARG A 251 2.71 58.89 -7.31
N PHE A 252 3.53 59.86 -6.93
CA PHE A 252 4.20 59.93 -5.62
C PHE A 252 3.27 59.86 -4.38
N ASP A 253 2.00 60.20 -4.52
CA ASP A 253 0.96 60.23 -3.48
C ASP A 253 -0.12 59.14 -3.67
N LEU A 254 0.00 58.28 -4.69
CA LEU A 254 -1.03 57.29 -5.04
C LEU A 254 -0.41 55.93 -5.37
N PRO A 255 -0.33 55.02 -4.39
CA PRO A 255 0.07 53.64 -4.62
C PRO A 255 -0.90 52.87 -5.51
N ALA A 256 -0.39 51.97 -6.34
CA ALA A 256 -1.20 51.11 -7.20
C ALA A 256 -2.20 50.25 -6.40
N ARG A 257 -1.80 49.80 -5.20
CA ARG A 257 -2.70 49.07 -4.27
C ARG A 257 -3.96 49.87 -3.91
N GLN A 258 -3.86 51.19 -3.76
CA GLN A 258 -5.01 52.05 -3.43
C GLN A 258 -6.00 52.15 -4.60
N VAL A 259 -5.52 52.16 -5.85
CA VAL A 259 -6.37 52.15 -7.05
C VAL A 259 -7.14 50.83 -7.16
N ILE A 260 -6.51 49.71 -6.80
CA ILE A 260 -7.15 48.38 -6.75
C ILE A 260 -8.17 48.31 -5.61
N MET A 261 -7.82 48.80 -4.40
CA MET A 261 -8.74 48.88 -3.25
C MET A 261 -10.01 49.67 -3.56
N GLU A 262 -9.93 50.74 -4.35
CA GLU A 262 -11.12 51.52 -4.71
C GLU A 262 -12.12 50.71 -5.56
N GLN A 263 -11.68 49.65 -6.26
CA GLN A 263 -12.57 48.75 -7.01
C GLN A 263 -13.41 47.83 -6.10
N LEU A 264 -13.08 47.72 -4.80
CA LEU A 264 -13.93 47.02 -3.81
C LEU A 264 -15.28 47.72 -3.59
N LYS A 265 -15.38 49.01 -3.97
CA LYS A 265 -16.60 49.82 -3.89
C LYS A 265 -17.42 49.82 -5.19
N ASP A 266 -17.01 49.04 -6.20
CA ASP A 266 -17.77 48.94 -7.44
C ASP A 266 -19.18 48.35 -7.19
N ARG A 267 -20.12 48.66 -8.08
CA ARG A 267 -21.47 48.08 -8.03
C ARG A 267 -21.49 46.65 -8.57
N ASP A 268 -20.57 46.33 -9.47
CA ASP A 268 -20.43 45.01 -10.06
C ASP A 268 -19.70 44.05 -9.09
N PHE A 269 -20.32 42.90 -8.80
CA PHE A 269 -19.75 41.92 -7.87
C PHE A 269 -18.51 41.20 -8.43
N ALA A 270 -18.44 40.93 -9.74
CA ALA A 270 -17.28 40.30 -10.36
C ALA A 270 -16.06 41.22 -10.28
N VAL A 271 -16.26 42.55 -10.39
CA VAL A 271 -15.20 43.55 -10.15
C VAL A 271 -14.70 43.48 -8.70
N LYS A 272 -15.59 43.43 -7.71
CA LYS A 272 -15.20 43.25 -6.29
C LYS A 272 -14.41 41.96 -6.09
N GLN A 273 -14.89 40.85 -6.65
CA GLN A 273 -14.26 39.53 -6.56
C GLN A 273 -12.84 39.54 -7.14
N ALA A 274 -12.67 40.05 -8.35
CA ALA A 274 -11.36 40.15 -8.98
C ALA A 274 -10.42 41.10 -8.20
N ALA A 275 -10.94 42.19 -7.63
CA ALA A 275 -10.17 43.13 -6.82
C ALA A 275 -9.69 42.52 -5.49
N VAL A 276 -10.55 41.78 -4.78
CA VAL A 276 -10.17 41.01 -3.58
C VAL A 276 -9.07 40.01 -3.92
N TRP A 277 -9.25 39.19 -4.95
CA TRP A 277 -8.24 38.19 -5.31
C TRP A 277 -6.92 38.82 -5.77
N ALA A 278 -6.95 39.95 -6.50
CA ALA A 278 -5.75 40.71 -6.83
C ALA A 278 -5.01 41.18 -5.57
N LEU A 279 -5.71 41.78 -4.60
CA LEU A 279 -5.10 42.24 -3.33
C LEU A 279 -4.52 41.08 -2.50
N THR A 280 -5.20 39.93 -2.46
CA THR A 280 -4.73 38.73 -1.77
C THR A 280 -3.50 38.12 -2.45
N LYS A 281 -3.49 37.99 -3.78
CA LYS A 281 -2.33 37.45 -4.52
C LYS A 281 -1.15 38.42 -4.58
N ILE A 282 -1.39 39.74 -4.55
CA ILE A 282 -0.31 40.71 -4.30
C ILE A 282 0.28 40.45 -2.91
N GLY A 283 -0.53 40.21 -1.87
CA GLY A 283 -0.02 39.77 -0.57
C GLY A 283 0.81 40.83 0.17
N ASN A 284 0.34 42.08 0.19
CA ASN A 284 0.90 43.16 0.99
C ASN A 284 0.09 43.31 2.30
N THR A 285 0.75 43.31 3.46
CA THR A 285 0.12 43.39 4.79
C THR A 285 -0.80 44.60 4.97
N ASP A 286 -0.54 45.72 4.28
CA ASP A 286 -1.43 46.89 4.25
C ASP A 286 -2.84 46.58 3.73
N ASN A 287 -3.02 45.49 2.99
CA ASN A 287 -4.31 45.07 2.45
C ASN A 287 -5.19 44.43 3.53
N ILE A 288 -4.59 43.88 4.60
CA ILE A 288 -5.28 43.06 5.60
C ILE A 288 -6.40 43.82 6.33
N PRO A 289 -6.22 45.06 6.82
CA PRO A 289 -7.30 45.81 7.47
C PRO A 289 -8.48 46.11 6.52
N VAL A 290 -8.20 46.30 5.23
CA VAL A 290 -9.23 46.57 4.22
C VAL A 290 -10.03 45.31 3.91
N LEU A 291 -9.35 44.16 3.75
CA LEU A 291 -10.00 42.86 3.55
C LEU A 291 -10.80 42.43 4.79
N ALA A 292 -10.28 42.63 6.00
CA ALA A 292 -11.01 42.41 7.26
C ALA A 292 -12.22 43.35 7.40
N GLY A 293 -12.12 44.59 6.93
CA GLY A 293 -13.23 45.54 6.90
C GLY A 293 -14.42 45.09 6.02
N LEU A 294 -14.21 44.24 5.02
CA LEU A 294 -15.30 43.68 4.22
C LEU A 294 -16.21 42.74 5.05
N LEU A 295 -15.72 42.16 6.14
CA LEU A 295 -16.51 41.34 7.06
C LEU A 295 -17.59 42.16 7.80
N THR A 296 -17.47 43.49 7.87
CA THR A 296 -18.47 44.36 8.50
C THR A 296 -19.58 44.81 7.54
N GLY A 297 -19.57 44.32 6.30
CA GLY A 297 -20.62 44.59 5.31
C GLY A 297 -21.97 43.96 5.65
N ALA A 298 -22.98 44.26 4.84
CA ALA A 298 -24.32 43.64 4.89
C ALA A 298 -24.55 42.62 3.76
N ASP A 299 -23.58 42.46 2.87
CA ASP A 299 -23.64 41.60 1.67
C ASP A 299 -22.94 40.27 1.96
N ALA A 300 -23.72 39.18 1.98
CA ALA A 300 -23.23 37.85 2.38
C ALA A 300 -22.18 37.28 1.43
N ASP A 301 -22.28 37.56 0.13
CA ASP A 301 -21.33 37.08 -0.88
C ASP A 301 -19.99 37.84 -0.75
N VAL A 302 -20.04 39.13 -0.40
CA VAL A 302 -18.84 39.92 -0.08
C VAL A 302 -18.18 39.44 1.21
N ILE A 303 -18.95 39.06 2.24
CA ILE A 303 -18.42 38.50 3.49
C ILE A 303 -17.74 37.15 3.24
N LEU A 304 -18.36 36.26 2.46
CA LEU A 304 -17.79 34.96 2.10
C LEU A 304 -16.48 35.13 1.31
N LEU A 305 -16.48 36.00 0.30
CA LEU A 305 -15.31 36.37 -0.47
C LEU A 305 -14.18 36.91 0.42
N ALA A 306 -14.49 37.79 1.37
CA ALA A 306 -13.52 38.32 2.33
C ALA A 306 -12.94 37.21 3.22
N LYS A 307 -13.77 36.27 3.68
CA LYS A 307 -13.35 35.10 4.45
C LYS A 307 -12.37 34.23 3.66
N GLU A 308 -12.69 33.85 2.43
CA GLU A 308 -11.82 33.01 1.58
C GLU A 308 -10.49 33.71 1.25
N ALA A 309 -10.55 35.02 1.01
CA ALA A 309 -9.39 35.86 0.75
C ALA A 309 -8.46 35.96 1.97
N LEU A 310 -9.00 36.18 3.16
CA LEU A 310 -8.23 36.26 4.40
C LEU A 310 -7.67 34.89 4.82
N ALA A 311 -8.45 33.83 4.69
CA ALA A 311 -8.02 32.45 4.96
C ALA A 311 -6.81 32.03 4.11
N SER A 312 -6.71 32.55 2.88
CA SER A 312 -5.60 32.29 1.96
C SER A 312 -4.52 33.39 1.95
N PHE A 313 -4.58 34.36 2.85
CA PHE A 313 -3.65 35.48 2.91
C PHE A 313 -2.33 35.11 3.61
N ALA A 314 -1.20 35.44 2.99
CA ALA A 314 0.12 35.26 3.58
C ALA A 314 0.47 36.42 4.54
N GLY A 315 0.14 36.27 5.82
CA GLY A 315 0.45 37.23 6.88
C GLY A 315 -0.27 36.91 8.18
N ASP A 316 -0.04 37.73 9.22
CA ASP A 316 -0.89 37.78 10.42
C ASP A 316 -2.16 38.61 10.09
N ILE A 317 -3.33 37.99 10.19
CA ILE A 317 -4.62 38.64 9.95
C ILE A 317 -5.40 38.88 11.26
N ASP A 318 -4.90 38.37 12.37
CA ASP A 318 -5.71 37.91 13.49
C ASP A 318 -6.25 39.12 14.26
N GLN A 319 -5.39 40.10 14.50
CA GLN A 319 -5.76 41.40 15.09
C GLN A 319 -6.70 42.23 14.21
N ALA A 320 -6.61 42.11 12.87
CA ALA A 320 -7.51 42.84 11.97
C ALA A 320 -8.90 42.20 11.95
N VAL A 321 -8.98 40.88 11.87
CA VAL A 321 -10.23 40.11 11.97
C VAL A 321 -10.89 40.33 13.32
N ALA A 322 -10.14 40.24 14.42
CA ALA A 322 -10.69 40.45 15.77
C ALA A 322 -11.27 41.85 15.98
N ARG A 323 -10.69 42.89 15.36
CA ARG A 323 -11.25 44.26 15.37
C ARG A 323 -12.51 44.40 14.53
N ALA A 324 -12.67 43.60 13.48
CA ALA A 324 -13.88 43.62 12.63
C ALA A 324 -15.08 42.94 13.31
N ILE A 325 -14.87 41.86 14.09
CA ILE A 325 -15.95 41.05 14.70
C ILE A 325 -16.97 41.90 15.49
N PRO A 326 -16.59 42.77 16.45
CA PRO A 326 -17.58 43.55 17.21
C PRO A 326 -18.42 44.51 16.36
N GLN A 327 -17.88 44.95 15.21
CA GLN A 327 -18.52 45.90 14.28
C GLN A 327 -19.36 45.21 13.19
N ALA A 328 -19.25 43.89 13.06
CA ALA A 328 -19.91 43.12 12.01
C ALA A 328 -21.35 42.72 12.37
N GLN A 329 -22.16 42.49 11.34
CA GLN A 329 -23.43 41.77 11.47
C GLN A 329 -23.17 40.27 11.69
N ASP A 330 -24.20 39.50 12.04
CA ASP A 330 -24.05 38.12 12.50
C ASP A 330 -23.32 37.20 11.50
N VAL A 331 -23.58 37.33 10.20
CA VAL A 331 -22.86 36.58 9.14
C VAL A 331 -21.36 36.91 9.15
N GLY A 332 -21.01 38.19 9.32
CA GLY A 332 -19.62 38.66 9.40
C GLY A 332 -18.92 38.27 10.69
N LYS A 333 -19.64 38.27 11.83
CA LYS A 333 -19.16 37.74 13.11
C LYS A 333 -18.81 36.26 12.99
N ILE A 334 -19.72 35.45 12.43
CA ILE A 334 -19.50 34.01 12.21
C ILE A 334 -18.28 33.78 11.32
N ALA A 335 -18.16 34.53 10.21
CA ALA A 335 -17.01 34.44 9.32
C ALA A 335 -15.69 34.83 10.01
N GLY A 336 -15.69 35.88 10.83
CA GLY A 336 -14.52 36.31 11.61
C GLY A 336 -14.12 35.31 12.70
N LEU A 337 -15.08 34.75 13.44
CA LEU A 337 -14.84 33.70 14.43
C LEU A 337 -14.22 32.44 13.79
N GLN A 338 -14.74 32.03 12.63
CA GLN A 338 -14.19 30.93 11.84
C GLN A 338 -12.77 31.21 11.33
N LEU A 339 -12.44 32.47 11.00
CA LEU A 339 -11.06 32.87 10.66
C LEU A 339 -10.13 32.79 11.87
N LEU A 340 -10.52 33.33 13.03
CA LEU A 340 -9.69 33.24 14.24
C LEU A 340 -9.42 31.78 14.65
N ALA A 341 -10.42 30.90 14.54
CA ALA A 341 -10.25 29.47 14.75
C ALA A 341 -9.29 28.84 13.72
N LEU A 342 -9.51 29.07 12.42
CA LEU A 342 -8.66 28.55 11.35
C LEU A 342 -7.18 28.98 11.50
N ARG A 343 -6.96 30.19 12.03
CA ARG A 343 -5.62 30.77 12.28
C ARG A 343 -5.00 30.36 13.62
N LYS A 344 -5.78 29.75 14.52
CA LYS A 344 -5.43 29.49 15.92
C LYS A 344 -5.00 30.74 16.69
N ALA A 345 -5.78 31.81 16.52
CA ALA A 345 -5.49 33.15 17.04
C ALA A 345 -5.67 33.28 18.56
N ASP A 346 -4.80 32.65 19.35
CA ASP A 346 -4.94 32.56 20.82
C ASP A 346 -4.84 33.92 21.54
N ALA A 347 -4.10 34.86 20.97
CA ALA A 347 -4.06 36.25 21.43
C ALA A 347 -5.44 36.96 21.36
N ASN A 348 -6.41 36.39 20.63
CA ASN A 348 -7.75 36.95 20.41
C ASN A 348 -8.87 36.15 21.10
N MET A 349 -8.54 35.22 22.01
CA MET A 349 -9.47 34.47 22.85
C MET A 349 -10.56 35.34 23.51
N ASN A 350 -10.20 36.52 24.04
CA ASN A 350 -11.17 37.44 24.66
C ASN A 350 -12.26 37.92 23.68
N THR A 351 -11.92 38.16 22.41
CA THR A 351 -12.89 38.54 21.36
C THR A 351 -13.89 37.41 21.09
N VAL A 352 -13.45 36.15 21.16
CA VAL A 352 -14.32 34.97 21.04
C VAL A 352 -15.24 34.83 22.26
N LEU A 353 -14.69 34.96 23.48
CA LEU A 353 -15.46 34.93 24.74
C LEU A 353 -16.54 36.03 24.81
N GLU A 354 -16.32 37.20 24.22
CA GLU A 354 -17.33 38.25 24.11
C GLU A 354 -18.52 37.81 23.23
N GLN A 355 -18.27 37.11 22.12
CA GLN A 355 -19.34 36.69 21.20
C GLN A 355 -20.22 35.56 21.76
N ILE A 356 -19.77 34.80 22.76
CA ILE A 356 -20.61 33.85 23.52
C ILE A 356 -21.80 34.57 24.22
N LYS A 357 -21.66 35.87 24.49
CA LYS A 357 -22.72 36.71 25.09
C LYS A 357 -23.63 37.37 24.05
N SER A 358 -23.44 37.11 22.75
CA SER A 358 -24.23 37.68 21.65
C SER A 358 -25.74 37.40 21.80
N GLY A 359 -26.58 38.25 21.21
CA GLY A 359 -28.02 38.00 21.10
C GLY A 359 -28.38 36.90 20.09
N SER A 360 -27.57 36.71 19.03
CA SER A 360 -27.80 35.69 18.00
C SER A 360 -27.36 34.30 18.47
N PRO A 361 -28.24 33.27 18.43
CA PRO A 361 -27.88 31.88 18.69
C PRO A 361 -26.77 31.36 17.76
N GLU A 362 -26.78 31.76 16.49
CA GLU A 362 -25.82 31.35 15.46
C GLU A 362 -24.42 31.90 15.76
N VAL A 363 -24.32 33.16 16.19
CA VAL A 363 -23.06 33.77 16.65
C VAL A 363 -22.55 33.10 17.92
N LYS A 364 -23.43 32.79 18.90
CA LYS A 364 -23.02 32.04 20.09
C LYS A 364 -22.45 30.67 19.73
N ALA A 365 -23.14 29.92 18.86
CA ALA A 365 -22.70 28.59 18.43
C ALA A 365 -21.34 28.65 17.71
N ALA A 366 -21.14 29.62 16.82
CA ALA A 366 -19.86 29.84 16.16
C ALA A 366 -18.74 30.23 17.15
N ALA A 367 -19.06 31.02 18.18
CA ALA A 367 -18.09 31.42 19.20
C ALA A 367 -17.66 30.23 20.08
N TYR A 368 -18.61 29.41 20.53
CA TYR A 368 -18.33 28.17 21.26
C TYR A 368 -17.51 27.18 20.41
N ALA A 369 -17.85 27.01 19.14
CA ALA A 369 -17.09 26.13 18.23
C ALA A 369 -15.66 26.61 17.99
N ALA A 370 -15.43 27.93 17.97
CA ALA A 370 -14.10 28.52 17.78
C ALA A 370 -13.18 28.37 19.01
N LEU A 371 -13.72 28.21 20.23
CA LEU A 371 -12.94 28.19 21.46
C LEU A 371 -11.76 27.22 21.41
N LYS A 372 -12.00 25.96 21.01
CA LYS A 372 -10.96 24.90 21.03
C LYS A 372 -9.74 25.21 20.17
N ASP A 373 -9.89 26.05 19.15
CA ASP A 373 -8.79 26.40 18.26
C ASP A 373 -8.03 27.67 18.71
N VAL A 374 -8.61 28.47 19.62
CA VAL A 374 -8.01 29.73 20.13
C VAL A 374 -7.62 29.68 21.63
N VAL A 375 -7.71 28.52 22.27
CA VAL A 375 -7.35 28.34 23.69
C VAL A 375 -5.94 27.84 23.88
N THR A 376 -5.38 28.13 25.04
CA THR A 376 -4.07 27.65 25.50
C THR A 376 -4.16 27.21 26.96
N GLU A 377 -3.07 26.64 27.49
CA GLU A 377 -3.03 26.11 28.86
C GLU A 377 -3.37 27.16 29.94
N LYS A 378 -3.07 28.44 29.68
CA LYS A 378 -3.44 29.59 30.55
C LYS A 378 -4.95 29.71 30.77
N ASP A 379 -5.76 29.23 29.82
CA ASP A 379 -7.20 29.37 29.78
C ASP A 379 -7.93 28.18 30.45
N PHE A 380 -7.22 27.08 30.76
CA PHE A 380 -7.79 25.83 31.28
C PHE A 380 -8.72 26.04 32.49
N THR A 381 -8.29 26.81 33.49
CA THR A 381 -9.08 27.05 34.72
C THR A 381 -10.37 27.82 34.43
N LEU A 382 -10.34 28.76 33.48
CA LEU A 382 -11.53 29.51 33.05
C LEU A 382 -12.51 28.59 32.33
N LEU A 383 -12.02 27.77 31.39
CA LEU A 383 -12.82 26.82 30.62
C LEU A 383 -13.48 25.76 31.51
N CYS A 384 -12.77 25.28 32.53
CA CYS A 384 -13.33 24.37 33.54
C CYS A 384 -14.46 25.04 34.35
N GLY A 385 -14.28 26.31 34.74
CA GLY A 385 -15.34 27.09 35.38
C GLY A 385 -16.56 27.32 34.48
N MET A 386 -16.33 27.57 33.18
CA MET A 386 -17.40 27.64 32.17
C MET A 386 -18.14 26.32 32.06
N LEU A 387 -17.43 25.19 31.91
CA LEU A 387 -17.98 23.84 31.81
C LEU A 387 -18.85 23.48 33.02
N GLU A 388 -18.36 23.78 34.22
CA GLU A 388 -19.08 23.56 35.48
C GLU A 388 -20.32 24.45 35.68
N SER A 389 -20.55 25.42 34.79
CA SER A 389 -21.72 26.31 34.77
C SER A 389 -22.53 26.22 33.46
N ALA A 390 -22.10 25.36 32.53
CA ALA A 390 -22.71 25.19 31.22
C ALA A 390 -24.06 24.47 31.32
N ASP A 391 -24.98 24.84 30.44
CA ASP A 391 -26.12 23.99 30.11
C ASP A 391 -25.70 22.85 29.17
N ALA A 392 -26.58 21.86 29.02
CA ALA A 392 -26.33 20.68 28.18
C ALA A 392 -26.12 21.00 26.68
N ALA A 393 -26.58 22.17 26.18
CA ALA A 393 -26.44 22.54 24.77
C ALA A 393 -25.04 23.09 24.45
N VAL A 394 -24.32 23.62 25.45
CA VAL A 394 -22.97 24.21 25.26
C VAL A 394 -21.85 23.42 25.95
N ALA A 395 -22.18 22.42 26.77
CA ALA A 395 -21.20 21.59 27.48
C ALA A 395 -20.16 20.93 26.54
N VAL A 396 -20.58 20.34 25.42
CA VAL A 396 -19.68 19.61 24.49
C VAL A 396 -18.62 20.54 23.86
N PRO A 397 -18.97 21.69 23.24
CA PRO A 397 -17.94 22.64 22.77
C PRO A 397 -16.96 23.11 23.85
N VAL A 398 -17.42 23.27 25.10
CA VAL A 398 -16.53 23.65 26.20
C VAL A 398 -15.65 22.47 26.65
N GLN A 399 -16.13 21.22 26.61
CA GLN A 399 -15.29 20.03 26.80
C GLN A 399 -14.17 19.96 25.74
N GLU A 400 -14.50 20.19 24.46
CA GLU A 400 -13.49 20.24 23.38
C GLU A 400 -12.44 21.32 23.64
N ALA A 401 -12.86 22.50 24.13
CA ALA A 401 -11.93 23.57 24.52
C ALA A 401 -11.08 23.22 25.75
N VAL A 402 -11.63 22.56 26.77
CA VAL A 402 -10.88 22.06 27.93
C VAL A 402 -9.82 21.04 27.50
N ILE A 403 -10.15 20.13 26.56
CA ILE A 403 -9.19 19.17 25.99
C ILE A 403 -8.08 19.89 25.24
N ALA A 404 -8.44 20.81 24.34
CA ALA A 404 -7.49 21.54 23.51
C ALA A 404 -6.52 22.41 24.32
N ALA A 405 -7.01 23.08 25.37
CA ALA A 405 -6.19 23.93 26.23
C ALA A 405 -4.99 23.20 26.85
N ILE A 406 -5.11 21.91 27.16
CA ILE A 406 -4.03 21.09 27.74
C ILE A 406 -3.42 20.10 26.74
N ALA A 407 -3.75 20.18 25.44
CA ALA A 407 -3.32 19.20 24.44
C ALA A 407 -1.80 19.15 24.21
N SER A 408 -1.06 20.19 24.62
CA SER A 408 0.40 20.24 24.65
C SER A 408 1.03 19.39 25.76
N GLN A 409 0.29 19.03 26.81
CA GLN A 409 0.79 18.21 27.91
C GLN A 409 0.83 16.72 27.52
N PRO A 410 1.82 15.94 28.03
CA PRO A 410 1.79 14.47 27.95
C PRO A 410 0.50 13.86 28.52
N ALA A 411 0.10 12.67 28.05
CA ALA A 411 -1.16 12.03 28.43
C ALA A 411 -1.34 11.87 29.96
N GLU A 412 -0.33 11.37 30.67
CA GLU A 412 -0.31 11.26 32.14
C GLU A 412 -0.46 12.63 32.85
N ALA A 413 0.14 13.69 32.30
CA ALA A 413 0.03 15.04 32.84
C ALA A 413 -1.39 15.62 32.61
N ARG A 414 -1.97 15.40 31.42
CA ARG A 414 -3.37 15.75 31.12
C ARG A 414 -4.32 15.04 32.08
N LEU A 415 -4.12 13.73 32.28
CA LEU A 415 -4.90 12.92 33.22
C LEU A 415 -4.79 13.45 34.65
N THR A 416 -3.59 13.78 35.12
CA THR A 416 -3.36 14.33 36.47
C THR A 416 -4.08 15.67 36.65
N THR A 417 -3.97 16.55 35.66
CA THR A 417 -4.60 17.89 35.65
C THR A 417 -6.13 17.78 35.66
N LEU A 418 -6.70 16.97 34.77
CA LEU A 418 -8.15 16.74 34.68
C LEU A 418 -8.70 16.02 35.92
N SER A 419 -8.03 14.99 36.43
CA SER A 419 -8.48 14.26 37.62
C SER A 419 -8.53 15.16 38.85
N ARG A 420 -7.51 16.02 39.02
CA ARG A 420 -7.48 17.02 40.09
C ARG A 420 -8.66 17.98 39.98
N ARG A 421 -8.95 18.50 38.78
CA ARG A 421 -10.07 19.43 38.57
C ARG A 421 -11.43 18.74 38.76
N MET A 422 -11.59 17.52 38.25
CA MET A 422 -12.78 16.70 38.43
C MET A 422 -13.10 16.47 39.91
N MET A 423 -12.09 16.18 40.74
CA MET A 423 -12.27 16.07 42.20
C MET A 423 -12.68 17.40 42.85
N GLN A 424 -12.10 18.52 42.42
CA GLN A 424 -12.45 19.86 42.92
C GLN A 424 -13.88 20.30 42.54
N ALA A 425 -14.39 19.86 41.38
CA ALA A 425 -15.74 20.18 40.91
C ALA A 425 -16.86 19.50 41.72
N GLY A 426 -16.53 18.44 42.47
CA GLY A 426 -17.45 17.69 43.33
C GLY A 426 -18.28 16.60 42.59
N GLU A 427 -18.84 15.67 43.37
CA GLU A 427 -19.53 14.46 42.85
C GLU A 427 -20.57 14.75 41.78
N SER A 428 -21.41 15.78 41.98
CA SER A 428 -22.48 16.13 41.04
C SER A 428 -21.98 16.59 39.66
N LYS A 429 -20.73 17.05 39.56
CA LYS A 429 -20.14 17.59 38.32
C LYS A 429 -19.08 16.69 37.68
N LYS A 430 -18.70 15.57 38.32
CA LYS A 430 -17.66 14.66 37.78
C LYS A 430 -17.90 14.24 36.34
N HIS A 431 -19.17 13.97 36.01
CA HIS A 431 -19.57 13.50 34.69
C HIS A 431 -19.21 14.44 33.54
N LEU A 432 -19.09 15.75 33.81
CA LEU A 432 -18.66 16.76 32.84
C LEU A 432 -17.22 16.55 32.36
N TYR A 433 -16.39 15.83 33.13
CA TYR A 433 -14.99 15.58 32.83
C TYR A 433 -14.72 14.25 32.10
N TYR A 434 -15.70 13.35 31.98
CA TYR A 434 -15.48 12.01 31.41
C TYR A 434 -14.98 12.05 29.97
N THR A 435 -15.54 12.90 29.10
CA THR A 435 -15.07 13.05 27.70
C THR A 435 -13.62 13.56 27.66
N ALA A 436 -13.27 14.52 28.51
CA ALA A 436 -11.93 15.09 28.55
C ALA A 436 -10.90 14.10 29.09
N LEU A 437 -11.28 13.30 30.09
CA LEU A 437 -10.46 12.20 30.60
C LEU A 437 -10.28 11.11 29.55
N ALA A 438 -11.33 10.71 28.82
CA ALA A 438 -11.25 9.71 27.76
C ALA A 438 -10.29 10.14 26.64
N ALA A 439 -10.27 11.43 26.29
CA ALA A 439 -9.33 12.02 25.33
C ALA A 439 -7.85 11.99 25.79
N THR A 440 -7.54 11.50 27.00
CA THR A 440 -6.14 11.20 27.40
C THR A 440 -5.63 9.89 26.81
N GLY A 441 -6.50 8.92 26.52
CA GLY A 441 -6.13 7.56 26.07
C GLY A 441 -5.55 6.66 27.16
N GLU A 442 -5.61 7.09 28.43
CA GLU A 442 -4.99 6.36 29.55
C GLU A 442 -5.85 5.16 29.99
N PRO A 443 -5.35 3.91 29.99
CA PRO A 443 -6.17 2.71 30.23
C PRO A 443 -6.95 2.71 31.57
N GLN A 444 -6.38 3.33 32.60
CA GLN A 444 -7.03 3.50 33.91
C GLN A 444 -8.28 4.41 33.88
N VAL A 445 -8.41 5.29 32.88
CA VAL A 445 -9.61 6.10 32.68
C VAL A 445 -10.75 5.25 32.15
N LEU A 446 -10.49 4.25 31.30
CA LEU A 446 -11.54 3.39 30.74
C LEU A 446 -12.35 2.73 31.85
N ALA A 447 -11.67 2.19 32.87
CA ALA A 447 -12.34 1.63 34.06
C ALA A 447 -13.23 2.65 34.79
N THR A 448 -12.79 3.91 34.89
CA THR A 448 -13.53 5.01 35.53
C THR A 448 -14.79 5.37 34.72
N VAL A 449 -14.67 5.51 33.40
CA VAL A 449 -15.78 5.82 32.50
C VAL A 449 -16.77 4.67 32.44
N THR A 450 -16.29 3.43 32.33
CA THR A 450 -17.11 2.21 32.38
C THR A 450 -17.89 2.09 33.70
N ALA A 451 -17.26 2.36 34.85
CA ALA A 451 -17.95 2.40 36.14
C ALA A 451 -19.00 3.52 36.19
N GLY A 452 -18.70 4.68 35.59
CA GLY A 452 -19.65 5.79 35.41
C GLY A 452 -20.88 5.40 34.60
N PHE A 453 -20.72 4.59 33.54
CA PHE A 453 -21.84 4.09 32.75
C PHE A 453 -22.66 3.01 33.47
N LYS A 454 -21.98 2.03 34.10
CA LYS A 454 -22.62 0.91 34.79
C LYS A 454 -23.41 1.37 36.03
N ASN A 455 -22.87 2.31 36.80
CA ASN A 455 -23.47 2.77 38.07
C ASN A 455 -24.24 4.10 37.96
N GLY A 456 -24.04 4.88 36.90
CA GLY A 456 -24.64 6.20 36.73
C GLY A 456 -26.14 6.19 36.41
N ARG A 457 -26.75 7.38 36.47
CA ARG A 457 -28.16 7.63 36.11
C ARG A 457 -28.29 8.97 35.39
N GLY A 458 -29.26 9.07 34.47
CA GLY A 458 -29.52 10.30 33.70
C GLY A 458 -28.26 10.83 32.99
N GLU A 459 -28.09 12.15 33.01
CA GLU A 459 -26.99 12.88 32.37
C GLU A 459 -25.60 12.29 32.71
N ALA A 460 -25.40 11.80 33.93
CA ALA A 460 -24.12 11.21 34.34
C ALA A 460 -23.81 9.87 33.64
N LYS A 461 -24.85 9.07 33.34
CA LYS A 461 -24.72 7.83 32.54
C LYS A 461 -24.50 8.17 31.06
N ASP A 462 -25.23 9.15 30.55
CA ASP A 462 -25.13 9.58 29.14
C ASP A 462 -23.78 10.21 28.82
N ALA A 463 -23.20 10.99 29.75
CA ALA A 463 -21.86 11.55 29.62
C ALA A 463 -20.77 10.46 29.68
N ALA A 464 -20.92 9.45 30.54
CA ALA A 464 -20.02 8.31 30.57
C ALA A 464 -20.09 7.51 29.25
N PHE A 465 -21.29 7.30 28.71
CA PHE A 465 -21.47 6.68 27.41
C PHE A 465 -20.86 7.52 26.27
N ALA A 466 -21.06 8.83 26.27
CA ALA A 466 -20.45 9.73 25.29
C ALA A 466 -18.91 9.64 25.30
N ALA A 467 -18.31 9.51 26.48
CA ALA A 467 -16.87 9.29 26.62
C ALA A 467 -16.41 7.92 26.07
N LEU A 468 -17.19 6.84 26.22
CA LEU A 468 -16.91 5.56 25.54
C LEU A 468 -17.01 5.66 24.01
N LEU A 469 -17.99 6.41 23.48
CA LEU A 469 -18.12 6.64 22.03
C LEU A 469 -16.98 7.49 21.46
N ALA A 470 -16.46 8.44 22.24
CA ALA A 470 -15.35 9.31 21.87
C ALA A 470 -13.98 8.62 22.00
N TRP A 471 -13.91 7.44 22.63
CA TRP A 471 -12.66 6.71 22.83
C TRP A 471 -12.07 6.20 21.51
N GLU A 472 -10.79 6.50 21.23
CA GLU A 472 -10.14 6.15 19.96
C GLU A 472 -9.39 4.80 19.99
N GLY A 473 -8.89 4.39 21.17
CA GLY A 473 -8.18 3.12 21.36
C GLY A 473 -9.08 1.88 21.32
N PHE A 474 -8.50 0.75 20.94
CA PHE A 474 -9.21 -0.53 20.77
C PHE A 474 -9.67 -1.15 22.09
N GLU A 475 -9.02 -0.83 23.20
CA GLU A 475 -9.35 -1.30 24.55
C GLU A 475 -10.81 -1.00 24.96
N ALA A 476 -11.42 0.07 24.45
CA ALA A 476 -12.84 0.37 24.68
C ALA A 476 -13.81 -0.55 23.91
N ALA A 477 -13.34 -1.32 22.92
CA ALA A 477 -14.19 -2.18 22.11
C ALA A 477 -14.86 -3.29 22.93
N ALA A 478 -14.15 -3.88 23.91
CA ALA A 478 -14.72 -4.89 24.80
C ALA A 478 -15.90 -4.33 25.63
N GLU A 479 -15.76 -3.12 26.16
CA GLU A 479 -16.81 -2.46 26.95
C GLU A 479 -17.99 -2.01 26.08
N LEU A 480 -17.74 -1.46 24.88
CA LEU A 480 -18.81 -1.12 23.93
C LEU A 480 -19.60 -2.37 23.49
N HIS A 481 -18.92 -3.49 23.24
CA HIS A 481 -19.57 -4.77 22.96
C HIS A 481 -20.38 -5.29 24.18
N ALA A 482 -19.90 -5.09 25.40
CA ALA A 482 -20.65 -5.40 26.61
C ALA A 482 -21.93 -4.55 26.73
N VAL A 483 -21.87 -3.24 26.41
CA VAL A 483 -23.07 -2.37 26.34
C VAL A 483 -24.08 -2.89 25.31
N CYS A 484 -23.64 -3.40 24.15
CA CYS A 484 -24.55 -3.99 23.17
C CYS A 484 -25.24 -5.28 23.63
N ARG A 485 -24.68 -5.99 24.61
CA ARG A 485 -25.22 -7.25 25.15
C ARG A 485 -26.02 -7.08 26.45
N ASP A 486 -26.07 -5.88 27.00
CA ASP A 486 -26.88 -5.54 28.18
C ASP A 486 -28.27 -5.08 27.75
N ASP A 487 -29.29 -5.91 28.01
CA ASP A 487 -30.69 -5.58 27.71
C ASP A 487 -31.19 -4.33 28.47
N SER A 488 -30.62 -4.03 29.64
CA SER A 488 -30.92 -2.80 30.39
C SER A 488 -30.33 -1.54 29.73
N ALA A 489 -29.41 -1.72 28.79
CA ALA A 489 -28.77 -0.68 28.00
C ALA A 489 -29.32 -0.57 26.56
N ALA A 490 -30.47 -1.20 26.25
CA ALA A 490 -31.03 -1.26 24.90
C ALA A 490 -31.13 0.10 24.16
N GLY A 491 -31.39 1.21 24.86
CA GLY A 491 -31.42 2.58 24.28
C GLY A 491 -30.06 3.13 23.82
N TYR A 492 -28.96 2.48 24.20
CA TYR A 492 -27.59 2.82 23.80
C TYR A 492 -27.08 1.95 22.64
N PHE A 493 -27.79 0.86 22.31
CA PHE A 493 -27.31 -0.22 21.44
C PHE A 493 -26.76 0.25 20.09
N ASP A 494 -27.53 1.01 19.31
CA ASP A 494 -27.13 1.36 17.93
C ASP A 494 -25.87 2.24 17.90
N ARG A 495 -25.74 3.15 18.87
CA ARG A 495 -24.56 4.03 19.04
C ARG A 495 -23.36 3.21 19.50
N ALA A 496 -23.55 2.28 20.44
CA ALA A 496 -22.51 1.41 20.95
C ALA A 496 -21.97 0.48 19.86
N LEU A 497 -22.87 -0.13 19.07
CA LEU A 497 -22.51 -1.01 17.96
C LEU A 497 -21.77 -0.25 16.86
N THR A 498 -22.21 0.98 16.53
CA THR A 498 -21.53 1.84 15.55
C THR A 498 -20.10 2.19 16.01
N ALA A 499 -19.91 2.56 17.27
CA ALA A 499 -18.57 2.82 17.81
C ALA A 499 -17.70 1.56 17.92
N TYR A 500 -18.30 0.42 18.29
CA TYR A 500 -17.62 -0.89 18.30
C TYR A 500 -17.09 -1.23 16.90
N ILE A 501 -17.96 -1.17 15.87
CA ILE A 501 -17.60 -1.41 14.47
C ILE A 501 -16.48 -0.47 14.02
N ARG A 502 -16.53 0.83 14.37
CA ARG A 502 -15.45 1.78 14.09
C ARG A 502 -14.11 1.32 14.65
N LEU A 503 -14.08 0.91 15.93
CA LEU A 503 -12.84 0.48 16.59
C LEU A 503 -12.29 -0.82 15.99
N VAL A 504 -13.12 -1.85 15.81
CA VAL A 504 -12.67 -3.14 15.26
C VAL A 504 -12.40 -3.11 13.76
N SER A 505 -12.83 -2.06 13.04
CA SER A 505 -12.51 -1.85 11.61
C SER A 505 -11.24 -1.03 11.39
N ASN A 506 -10.60 -0.52 12.45
CA ASN A 506 -9.45 0.38 12.36
C ASN A 506 -8.30 -0.27 11.54
N PRO A 507 -7.86 0.34 10.42
CA PRO A 507 -6.86 -0.25 9.51
C PRO A 507 -5.46 -0.40 10.10
N ALA A 508 -5.21 0.08 11.33
CA ALA A 508 -4.01 -0.24 12.10
C ALA A 508 -3.94 -1.74 12.52
N PHE A 509 -5.06 -2.46 12.50
CA PHE A 509 -5.12 -3.90 12.78
C PHE A 509 -5.10 -4.74 11.50
N THR A 510 -4.54 -5.94 11.61
CA THR A 510 -4.53 -6.96 10.54
C THR A 510 -5.94 -7.28 10.04
N GLY A 511 -6.04 -7.79 8.80
CA GLY A 511 -7.34 -8.17 8.23
C GLY A 511 -8.05 -9.25 9.07
N GLU A 512 -7.28 -10.15 9.67
CA GLU A 512 -7.71 -11.24 10.54
C GLU A 512 -8.34 -10.70 11.82
N ASN A 513 -7.65 -9.82 12.56
CA ASN A 513 -8.22 -9.24 13.78
C ASN A 513 -9.44 -8.36 13.50
N ARG A 514 -9.43 -7.61 12.38
CA ARG A 514 -10.61 -6.84 11.94
C ARG A 514 -11.78 -7.77 11.63
N LEU A 515 -11.56 -8.88 10.93
CA LEU A 515 -12.59 -9.89 10.67
C LEU A 515 -13.15 -10.46 11.98
N LEU A 516 -12.31 -10.88 12.92
CA LEU A 516 -12.75 -11.48 14.19
C LEU A 516 -13.67 -10.54 14.99
N GLY A 517 -13.30 -9.26 15.10
CA GLY A 517 -14.16 -8.25 15.72
C GLY A 517 -15.45 -7.96 14.94
N LEU A 518 -15.39 -7.95 13.60
CA LEU A 518 -16.57 -7.77 12.75
C LEU A 518 -17.54 -8.96 12.82
N ARG A 519 -17.06 -10.20 13.01
CA ARG A 519 -17.92 -11.37 13.26
C ARG A 519 -18.66 -11.23 14.59
N LYS A 520 -18.00 -10.77 15.65
CA LYS A 520 -18.67 -10.46 16.93
C LYS A 520 -19.74 -9.37 16.77
N ALA A 521 -19.49 -8.35 15.95
CA ALA A 521 -20.52 -7.36 15.61
C ALA A 521 -21.71 -7.98 14.85
N MET A 522 -21.47 -8.94 13.95
CA MET A 522 -22.51 -9.63 13.20
C MET A 522 -23.38 -10.52 14.09
N GLU A 523 -22.78 -11.22 15.04
CA GLU A 523 -23.46 -12.11 16.01
C GLU A 523 -24.49 -11.36 16.88
N ILE A 524 -24.31 -10.05 17.10
CA ILE A 524 -25.22 -9.21 17.90
C ILE A 524 -26.11 -8.26 17.07
N ALA A 525 -25.89 -8.16 15.76
CA ALA A 525 -26.60 -7.20 14.89
C ALA A 525 -28.11 -7.50 14.80
N ARG A 526 -28.93 -6.48 15.08
CA ARG A 526 -30.39 -6.61 15.22
C ARG A 526 -31.16 -6.30 13.94
N THR A 527 -30.56 -5.57 12.99
CA THR A 527 -31.21 -5.13 11.75
C THR A 527 -30.35 -5.43 10.53
N ASP A 528 -30.99 -5.60 9.38
CA ASP A 528 -30.29 -5.87 8.12
C ASP A 528 -29.39 -4.70 7.69
N GLY A 529 -29.73 -3.46 8.05
CA GLY A 529 -28.86 -2.30 7.82
C GLY A 529 -27.54 -2.38 8.60
N GLN A 530 -27.58 -2.88 9.84
CA GLN A 530 -26.37 -3.13 10.64
C GLN A 530 -25.53 -4.25 10.02
N LYS A 531 -26.15 -5.38 9.67
CA LYS A 531 -25.48 -6.50 9.00
C LYS A 531 -24.85 -6.09 7.66
N THR A 532 -25.55 -5.29 6.87
CA THR A 532 -25.06 -4.70 5.60
C THR A 532 -23.84 -3.81 5.83
N SER A 533 -23.88 -2.93 6.84
CA SER A 533 -22.73 -2.10 7.23
C SER A 533 -21.52 -2.95 7.64
N ILE A 534 -21.74 -4.01 8.42
CA ILE A 534 -20.69 -4.95 8.83
C ILE A 534 -20.09 -5.67 7.61
N LEU A 535 -20.90 -6.12 6.64
CA LEU A 535 -20.40 -6.71 5.38
C LEU A 535 -19.54 -5.72 4.57
N HIS A 536 -19.90 -4.44 4.54
CA HIS A 536 -19.09 -3.41 3.89
C HIS A 536 -17.72 -3.19 4.55
N HIS A 537 -17.60 -3.41 5.86
CA HIS A 537 -16.32 -3.43 6.58
C HIS A 537 -15.58 -4.76 6.43
N ILE A 538 -16.27 -5.91 6.41
CA ILE A 538 -15.67 -7.23 6.13
C ILE A 538 -14.98 -7.22 4.77
N ARG A 539 -15.60 -6.63 3.75
CA ARG A 539 -15.01 -6.35 2.43
C ARG A 539 -13.64 -5.64 2.49
N GLN A 540 -13.40 -4.80 3.50
CA GLN A 540 -12.16 -4.03 3.67
C GLN A 540 -11.08 -4.77 4.48
N THR A 541 -11.39 -5.97 5.00
CA THR A 541 -10.39 -6.80 5.71
C THR A 541 -9.39 -7.43 4.74
N GLY A 542 -9.86 -7.84 3.55
CA GLY A 542 -9.04 -8.41 2.48
C GLY A 542 -8.66 -9.88 2.66
N THR A 543 -9.16 -10.60 3.67
CA THR A 543 -8.66 -11.94 4.03
C THR A 543 -9.46 -13.10 3.43
N TYR A 544 -8.83 -14.26 3.30
CA TYR A 544 -9.45 -15.48 2.79
C TYR A 544 -10.69 -15.88 3.60
N LEU A 545 -10.58 -15.91 4.94
CA LEU A 545 -11.71 -16.24 5.81
C LEU A 545 -12.82 -15.18 5.77
N ALA A 546 -12.53 -13.92 5.46
CA ALA A 546 -13.53 -12.88 5.28
C ALA A 546 -14.35 -13.08 4.00
N MET A 547 -13.71 -13.51 2.91
CA MET A 547 -14.39 -13.91 1.69
C MET A 547 -15.30 -15.12 1.92
N LEU A 548 -14.81 -16.16 2.60
CA LEU A 548 -15.62 -17.33 2.93
C LEU A 548 -16.82 -16.96 3.80
N TYR A 549 -16.61 -16.17 4.85
CA TYR A 549 -17.68 -15.73 5.76
C TYR A 549 -18.70 -14.82 5.08
N ALA A 550 -18.27 -13.88 4.23
CA ALA A 550 -19.18 -13.10 3.40
C ALA A 550 -19.98 -14.00 2.44
N GLY A 551 -19.37 -15.09 1.96
CA GLY A 551 -19.99 -16.12 1.12
C GLY A 551 -21.23 -16.78 1.72
N GLU A 552 -21.31 -16.89 3.06
CA GLU A 552 -22.47 -17.44 3.78
C GLU A 552 -23.75 -16.63 3.51
N PHE A 553 -23.62 -15.31 3.32
CA PHE A 553 -24.74 -14.37 3.15
C PHE A 553 -25.19 -14.16 1.69
N LEU A 554 -24.55 -14.82 0.70
CA LEU A 554 -24.89 -14.66 -0.73
C LEU A 554 -26.33 -15.07 -1.09
N SER A 555 -26.97 -15.90 -0.26
CA SER A 555 -28.35 -16.34 -0.44
C SER A 555 -29.37 -15.54 0.40
N GLU A 556 -28.90 -14.69 1.33
CA GLU A 556 -29.77 -14.00 2.28
C GLU A 556 -30.21 -12.63 1.74
N GLN A 557 -31.48 -12.47 1.38
CA GLN A 557 -32.03 -11.15 1.07
C GLN A 557 -32.41 -10.44 2.39
N PRO A 558 -32.00 -9.18 2.63
CA PRO A 558 -31.42 -8.20 1.68
C PRO A 558 -29.88 -8.16 1.62
N LEU A 559 -29.17 -8.94 2.42
CA LEU A 559 -27.71 -8.87 2.62
C LEU A 559 -26.86 -9.27 1.39
N ARG A 560 -27.44 -10.09 0.50
CA ARG A 560 -26.79 -10.73 -0.64
C ARG A 560 -25.96 -9.80 -1.53
N GLU A 561 -26.39 -8.55 -1.75
CA GLU A 561 -25.65 -7.58 -2.57
C GLU A 561 -24.34 -7.16 -1.90
N ALA A 562 -24.39 -6.80 -0.61
CA ALA A 562 -23.20 -6.44 0.15
C ALA A 562 -22.25 -7.64 0.33
N ALA A 563 -22.81 -8.84 0.46
CA ALA A 563 -22.07 -10.09 0.46
C ALA A 563 -21.35 -10.34 -0.88
N ALA A 564 -22.04 -10.14 -2.01
CA ALA A 564 -21.47 -10.31 -3.35
C ALA A 564 -20.37 -9.29 -3.63
N GLN A 565 -20.53 -8.03 -3.20
CA GLN A 565 -19.48 -7.00 -3.26
C GLN A 565 -18.29 -7.30 -2.33
N ALA A 566 -18.52 -7.95 -1.18
CA ALA A 566 -17.45 -8.37 -0.28
C ALA A 566 -16.63 -9.53 -0.87
N VAL A 567 -17.29 -10.58 -1.34
CA VAL A 567 -16.67 -11.74 -1.99
C VAL A 567 -15.86 -11.32 -3.23
N SER A 568 -16.46 -10.54 -4.13
CA SER A 568 -15.81 -10.15 -5.38
C SER A 568 -14.60 -9.24 -5.14
N ASN A 569 -14.71 -8.21 -4.30
CA ASN A 569 -13.59 -7.31 -4.03
C ASN A 569 -12.42 -8.01 -3.32
N ILE A 570 -12.70 -8.93 -2.38
CA ILE A 570 -11.63 -9.65 -1.68
C ILE A 570 -10.89 -10.59 -2.64
N ALA A 571 -11.61 -11.38 -3.46
CA ALA A 571 -10.97 -12.29 -4.40
C ALA A 571 -10.21 -11.55 -5.51
N LEU A 572 -10.84 -10.56 -6.17
CA LEU A 572 -10.21 -9.76 -7.22
C LEU A 572 -9.00 -8.95 -6.71
N GLY A 573 -9.01 -8.56 -5.44
CA GLY A 573 -7.87 -7.91 -4.78
C GLY A 573 -6.73 -8.85 -4.38
N ASN A 574 -6.95 -10.17 -4.36
CA ASN A 574 -5.98 -11.17 -3.91
C ASN A 574 -5.87 -12.34 -4.91
N PRO A 575 -5.11 -12.20 -6.01
CA PRO A 575 -5.04 -13.24 -7.06
C PRO A 575 -4.50 -14.61 -6.61
N ALA A 576 -3.87 -14.69 -5.43
CA ALA A 576 -3.45 -15.95 -4.82
C ALA A 576 -4.62 -16.77 -4.22
N TYR A 577 -5.78 -16.15 -3.99
CA TYR A 577 -6.98 -16.82 -3.48
C TYR A 577 -7.63 -17.61 -4.61
N THR A 578 -7.31 -18.90 -4.63
CA THR A 578 -7.56 -19.83 -5.73
C THR A 578 -8.23 -21.11 -5.22
N GLY A 579 -8.93 -21.80 -6.11
CA GLY A 579 -9.63 -23.05 -5.78
C GLY A 579 -11.07 -23.12 -6.26
N LYS A 580 -11.67 -24.31 -6.19
CA LYS A 580 -13.07 -24.56 -6.56
C LYS A 580 -14.04 -23.73 -5.74
N ASN A 581 -13.83 -23.65 -4.43
CA ASN A 581 -14.67 -22.85 -3.54
C ASN A 581 -14.65 -21.34 -3.88
N VAL A 582 -13.50 -20.80 -4.31
CA VAL A 582 -13.39 -19.40 -4.76
C VAL A 582 -14.15 -19.21 -6.07
N LYS A 583 -13.98 -20.11 -7.05
CA LYS A 583 -14.74 -20.10 -8.31
C LYS A 583 -16.25 -20.18 -8.06
N GLU A 584 -16.70 -21.03 -7.15
CA GLU A 584 -18.12 -21.13 -6.77
C GLU A 584 -18.67 -19.87 -6.09
N LEU A 585 -17.93 -19.29 -5.14
CA LEU A 585 -18.33 -18.05 -4.47
C LEU A 585 -18.42 -16.88 -5.44
N LEU A 586 -17.45 -16.76 -6.35
CA LEU A 586 -17.45 -15.75 -7.41
C LEU A 586 -18.57 -15.95 -8.43
N ALA A 587 -18.85 -17.19 -8.83
CA ALA A 587 -19.97 -17.51 -9.72
C ALA A 587 -21.33 -17.15 -9.07
N LYS A 588 -21.50 -17.41 -7.77
CA LYS A 588 -22.68 -16.99 -6.99
C LYS A 588 -22.75 -15.46 -6.88
N ALA A 589 -21.66 -14.78 -6.53
CA ALA A 589 -21.61 -13.32 -6.46
C ALA A 589 -22.01 -12.68 -7.80
N MET A 590 -21.49 -13.18 -8.93
CA MET A 590 -21.82 -12.71 -10.28
C MET A 590 -23.32 -12.77 -10.61
N GLN A 591 -24.06 -13.74 -10.05
CA GLN A 591 -25.52 -13.88 -10.21
C GLN A 591 -26.31 -12.92 -9.32
N VAL A 592 -25.70 -12.41 -8.25
CA VAL A 592 -26.37 -11.64 -7.20
C VAL A 592 -26.20 -10.12 -7.39
N LEU A 593 -25.05 -9.68 -7.89
CA LEU A 593 -24.71 -8.26 -8.08
C LEU A 593 -25.77 -7.53 -8.93
N ASP A 594 -26.33 -6.44 -8.40
CA ASP A 594 -27.40 -5.64 -9.03
C ASP A 594 -27.19 -4.10 -8.90
N ASN A 595 -25.96 -3.68 -8.62
CA ASN A 595 -25.56 -2.27 -8.54
C ASN A 595 -25.23 -1.67 -9.94
N PRO A 596 -25.11 -0.32 -10.08
CA PRO A 596 -24.85 0.32 -11.38
C PRO A 596 -23.56 -0.14 -12.09
N ASP A 597 -22.55 -0.58 -11.34
CA ASP A 597 -21.27 -1.06 -11.88
C ASP A 597 -21.27 -2.59 -12.07
N ALA A 598 -22.39 -3.28 -11.83
CA ALA A 598 -22.46 -4.74 -11.81
C ALA A 598 -22.00 -5.38 -13.12
N ASP A 599 -22.27 -4.80 -14.29
CA ASP A 599 -21.81 -5.39 -15.56
C ASP A 599 -20.27 -5.36 -15.71
N TYR A 600 -19.61 -4.31 -15.22
CA TYR A 600 -18.15 -4.26 -15.17
C TYR A 600 -17.60 -5.26 -14.14
N GLN A 601 -18.21 -5.33 -12.96
CA GLN A 601 -17.84 -6.29 -11.91
C GLN A 601 -18.00 -7.74 -12.39
N ARG A 602 -19.11 -8.10 -13.04
CA ARG A 602 -19.36 -9.43 -13.62
C ARG A 602 -18.32 -9.78 -14.69
N GLN A 603 -17.89 -8.82 -15.52
CA GLN A 603 -16.82 -9.03 -16.50
C GLN A 603 -15.46 -9.28 -15.83
N ALA A 604 -15.10 -8.49 -14.82
CA ALA A 604 -13.87 -8.68 -14.04
C ALA A 604 -13.86 -10.03 -13.31
N ILE A 605 -14.98 -10.41 -12.68
CA ILE A 605 -15.18 -11.72 -12.05
C ILE A 605 -14.99 -12.85 -13.05
N ARG A 606 -15.63 -12.78 -14.22
CA ARG A 606 -15.52 -13.82 -15.27
C ARG A 606 -14.08 -13.97 -15.73
N LYS A 607 -13.41 -12.87 -16.08
CA LYS A 607 -12.00 -12.87 -16.46
C LYS A 607 -11.14 -13.54 -15.37
N HIS A 608 -11.36 -13.20 -14.11
CA HIS A 608 -10.59 -13.76 -13.00
C HIS A 608 -10.85 -15.27 -12.78
N ILE A 609 -12.09 -15.75 -12.98
CA ILE A 609 -12.41 -17.18 -12.98
C ILE A 609 -11.70 -17.90 -14.14
N ASP A 610 -11.71 -17.31 -15.34
CA ASP A 610 -11.11 -17.86 -16.55
C ASP A 610 -9.56 -17.93 -16.47
N GLU A 611 -8.93 -16.97 -15.78
CA GLU A 611 -7.48 -16.92 -15.54
C GLU A 611 -7.03 -17.77 -14.33
N MET A 612 -7.95 -18.20 -13.47
CA MET A 612 -7.63 -18.93 -12.24
C MET A 612 -7.28 -20.40 -12.51
N PRO A 613 -6.18 -20.94 -11.94
CA PRO A 613 -5.77 -22.33 -12.14
C PRO A 613 -6.86 -23.35 -11.78
N ASP A 614 -6.84 -24.51 -12.44
CA ASP A 614 -7.73 -25.62 -12.12
C ASP A 614 -7.10 -26.47 -11.00
N GLU A 615 -7.45 -26.11 -9.76
CA GLU A 615 -7.00 -26.75 -8.53
C GLU A 615 -8.15 -26.81 -7.51
N GLU A 616 -8.04 -27.72 -6.53
CA GLU A 616 -9.06 -27.87 -5.47
C GLU A 616 -9.13 -26.61 -4.59
N GLY A 617 -7.96 -26.07 -4.20
CA GLY A 617 -7.82 -25.00 -3.23
C GLY A 617 -8.01 -25.48 -1.79
N PHE A 618 -8.55 -24.62 -0.93
CA PHE A 618 -8.85 -24.95 0.47
C PHE A 618 -10.17 -25.71 0.60
N VAL A 619 -10.13 -26.86 1.29
CA VAL A 619 -11.30 -27.69 1.62
C VAL A 619 -11.55 -27.62 3.12
N SER A 620 -12.82 -27.55 3.55
CA SER A 620 -13.15 -27.60 4.99
C SER A 620 -12.95 -29.01 5.54
N LEU A 621 -12.21 -29.13 6.64
CA LEU A 621 -12.08 -30.37 7.41
C LEU A 621 -13.24 -30.61 8.38
N PHE A 622 -14.05 -29.58 8.65
CA PHE A 622 -15.17 -29.68 9.58
C PHE A 622 -16.48 -29.24 8.92
N ASN A 623 -17.50 -30.09 9.02
CA ASN A 623 -18.81 -29.88 8.38
C ASN A 623 -19.78 -29.00 9.22
N GLY A 624 -19.34 -28.54 10.40
CA GLY A 624 -20.14 -27.71 11.31
C GLY A 624 -21.20 -28.45 12.14
N LYS A 625 -21.33 -29.78 11.97
CA LYS A 625 -22.48 -30.57 12.48
C LYS A 625 -22.07 -31.79 13.30
N ASP A 626 -21.04 -32.51 12.88
CA ASP A 626 -20.59 -33.76 13.49
C ASP A 626 -19.09 -34.00 13.23
N LEU A 627 -18.58 -35.14 13.73
CA LEU A 627 -17.16 -35.49 13.69
C LEU A 627 -16.80 -36.37 12.48
N THR A 628 -17.58 -36.34 11.40
CA THR A 628 -17.24 -37.03 10.14
C THR A 628 -15.92 -36.49 9.59
N GLY A 629 -15.00 -37.38 9.18
CA GLY A 629 -13.63 -37.01 8.81
C GLY A 629 -12.65 -36.94 9.99
N TRP A 630 -13.11 -37.22 11.22
CA TRP A 630 -12.31 -37.19 12.44
C TRP A 630 -12.42 -38.50 13.25
N LYS A 631 -11.29 -38.91 13.82
CA LYS A 631 -11.08 -40.16 14.55
C LYS A 631 -10.26 -39.93 15.83
N GLY A 632 -10.29 -40.87 16.77
CA GLY A 632 -9.50 -40.80 18.00
C GLY A 632 -8.02 -41.11 17.76
N LEU A 633 -7.12 -40.54 18.57
CA LEU A 633 -5.70 -40.90 18.50
C LEU A 633 -5.46 -42.38 18.88
N VAL A 634 -4.62 -43.06 18.10
CA VAL A 634 -4.17 -44.44 18.38
C VAL A 634 -2.66 -44.47 18.41
N GLU A 635 -2.07 -44.33 19.60
CA GLU A 635 -0.62 -44.29 19.86
C GLU A 635 0.11 -43.15 19.10
N ASN A 636 1.43 -43.07 19.22
CA ASN A 636 2.24 -42.22 18.35
C ASN A 636 2.45 -42.85 16.95
N PRO A 637 2.81 -42.06 15.91
CA PRO A 637 3.00 -42.56 14.54
C PRO A 637 3.99 -43.75 14.41
N ILE A 638 5.04 -43.81 15.23
CA ILE A 638 6.07 -44.87 15.16
C ILE A 638 5.52 -46.21 15.63
N VAL A 639 4.66 -46.21 16.66
CA VAL A 639 3.99 -47.41 17.17
C VAL A 639 2.82 -47.78 16.25
N ARG A 640 2.01 -46.80 15.83
CA ARG A 640 0.89 -46.97 14.88
C ARG A 640 1.34 -47.64 13.58
N ALA A 641 2.43 -47.18 12.97
CA ALA A 641 2.98 -47.73 11.72
C ALA A 641 3.48 -49.20 11.83
N LYS A 642 3.69 -49.72 13.05
CA LYS A 642 4.11 -51.12 13.29
C LYS A 642 2.93 -52.05 13.59
N MET A 643 1.71 -51.55 13.66
CA MET A 643 0.53 -52.37 13.93
C MET A 643 0.09 -53.16 12.69
N THR A 644 -0.39 -54.39 12.89
CA THR A 644 -1.12 -55.10 11.84
C THR A 644 -2.48 -54.42 11.60
N PRO A 645 -3.05 -54.47 10.37
CA PRO A 645 -4.33 -53.82 10.08
C PRO A 645 -5.46 -54.22 11.03
N ALA A 646 -5.53 -55.49 11.44
CA ALA A 646 -6.53 -55.97 12.39
C ALA A 646 -6.33 -55.41 13.83
N ARG A 647 -5.08 -55.24 14.28
CA ARG A 647 -4.79 -54.62 15.59
C ARG A 647 -5.12 -53.14 15.56
N LEU A 648 -4.74 -52.44 14.49
CA LEU A 648 -5.01 -51.01 14.31
C LEU A 648 -6.52 -50.74 14.25
N ALA A 649 -7.29 -51.50 13.47
CA ALA A 649 -8.74 -51.35 13.39
C ALA A 649 -9.43 -51.54 14.76
N LYS A 650 -8.99 -52.52 15.57
CA LYS A 650 -9.52 -52.72 16.92
C LYS A 650 -9.18 -51.56 17.86
N ALA A 651 -7.96 -51.04 17.79
CA ALA A 651 -7.53 -49.90 18.60
C ALA A 651 -8.21 -48.59 18.17
N GLN A 652 -8.47 -48.41 16.87
CA GLN A 652 -9.20 -47.27 16.34
C GLN A 652 -10.65 -47.23 16.84
N ALA A 653 -11.37 -48.36 16.76
CA ALA A 653 -12.75 -48.44 17.27
C ALA A 653 -12.84 -48.17 18.80
N GLU A 654 -11.77 -48.45 19.54
CA GLU A 654 -11.66 -48.10 20.96
C GLU A 654 -11.43 -46.59 21.15
N ALA A 655 -10.42 -46.03 20.49
CA ALA A 655 -10.09 -44.60 20.54
C ALA A 655 -11.26 -43.72 20.09
N ASP A 656 -11.94 -44.09 18.99
CA ASP A 656 -13.12 -43.41 18.46
C ASP A 656 -14.26 -43.35 19.47
N ARG A 657 -14.45 -44.41 20.27
CA ARG A 657 -15.46 -44.43 21.33
C ARG A 657 -15.08 -43.50 22.47
N GLN A 658 -13.82 -43.50 22.89
CA GLN A 658 -13.35 -42.69 24.03
C GLN A 658 -13.31 -41.19 23.70
N MET A 659 -12.81 -40.83 22.52
CA MET A 659 -12.82 -39.49 21.92
C MET A 659 -14.18 -38.78 22.04
N ARG A 660 -15.28 -39.51 21.78
CA ARG A 660 -16.66 -38.97 21.76
C ARG A 660 -17.21 -38.58 23.14
N ASN A 661 -16.49 -38.85 24.22
CA ASN A 661 -16.84 -38.36 25.56
C ASN A 661 -16.62 -36.84 25.68
N ASP A 662 -15.50 -36.36 25.14
CA ASP A 662 -14.96 -35.01 25.36
C ASP A 662 -14.96 -34.14 24.10
N TRP A 663 -14.84 -34.74 22.92
CA TRP A 663 -14.89 -34.05 21.63
C TRP A 663 -16.30 -34.05 21.04
N LYS A 664 -16.84 -32.86 20.73
CA LYS A 664 -18.22 -32.64 20.29
C LYS A 664 -18.30 -31.56 19.22
N ALA A 665 -19.28 -31.68 18.33
CA ALA A 665 -19.69 -30.59 17.44
C ALA A 665 -20.83 -29.79 18.11
N VAL A 666 -20.63 -28.50 18.35
CA VAL A 666 -21.59 -27.62 19.03
C VAL A 666 -21.61 -26.26 18.32
N ASN A 667 -22.78 -25.83 17.84
CA ASN A 667 -23.01 -24.51 17.24
C ASN A 667 -21.98 -24.13 16.14
N GLY A 668 -21.68 -25.04 15.22
CA GLY A 668 -20.70 -24.78 14.16
C GLY A 668 -19.24 -24.73 14.63
N CYS A 669 -18.97 -25.09 15.89
CA CYS A 669 -17.63 -25.25 16.45
C CYS A 669 -17.37 -26.71 16.78
N LEU A 670 -16.10 -27.11 16.69
CA LEU A 670 -15.57 -28.36 17.18
C LEU A 670 -14.97 -28.07 18.57
N VAL A 671 -15.42 -28.77 19.59
CA VAL A 671 -15.19 -28.43 21.00
C VAL A 671 -14.60 -29.61 21.76
N PHE A 672 -13.55 -29.34 22.54
CA PHE A 672 -13.02 -30.25 23.56
C PHE A 672 -13.48 -29.76 24.93
N ASP A 673 -14.21 -30.55 25.71
CA ASP A 673 -14.77 -30.14 27.01
C ASP A 673 -13.77 -30.19 28.19
N GLY A 674 -12.53 -30.66 28.00
CA GLY A 674 -11.48 -30.61 29.03
C GLY A 674 -11.37 -31.81 29.97
N THR A 675 -12.20 -32.85 29.83
CA THR A 675 -12.42 -33.88 30.87
C THR A 675 -11.84 -35.28 30.61
N GLY A 676 -11.18 -35.55 29.49
CA GLY A 676 -10.80 -36.93 29.15
C GLY A 676 -9.87 -37.13 27.94
N PHE A 677 -10.23 -38.07 27.08
CA PHE A 677 -9.32 -39.15 26.59
C PHE A 677 -7.97 -38.71 26.00
N ASP A 678 -7.96 -38.17 24.78
CA ASP A 678 -6.75 -37.91 23.98
C ASP A 678 -7.10 -37.00 22.77
N ASN A 679 -6.10 -36.66 21.95
CA ASN A 679 -6.20 -35.79 20.78
C ASN A 679 -7.27 -36.25 19.75
N LEU A 680 -7.87 -35.28 19.07
CA LEU A 680 -8.73 -35.52 17.91
C LEU A 680 -7.93 -35.46 16.62
N CYS A 681 -8.02 -36.50 15.79
CA CYS A 681 -7.16 -36.69 14.62
C CYS A 681 -7.97 -36.66 13.33
N THR A 682 -7.39 -36.15 12.23
CA THR A 682 -7.99 -36.28 10.91
C THR A 682 -7.99 -37.74 10.44
N GLU A 683 -9.07 -38.20 9.82
CA GLU A 683 -9.12 -39.54 9.21
C GLU A 683 -8.07 -39.65 8.09
N LYS A 684 -8.09 -38.69 7.17
CA LYS A 684 -7.10 -38.50 6.11
C LYS A 684 -5.76 -38.05 6.69
N GLN A 685 -4.67 -38.54 6.10
CA GLN A 685 -3.30 -38.09 6.35
C GLN A 685 -2.91 -37.01 5.33
N TYR A 686 -2.05 -36.08 5.75
CA TYR A 686 -1.63 -34.92 4.96
C TYR A 686 -0.11 -34.85 4.80
N GLY A 687 0.33 -34.45 3.61
CA GLY A 687 1.71 -34.13 3.28
C GLY A 687 1.97 -32.63 3.44
N ASP A 688 2.40 -31.98 2.36
CA ASP A 688 2.60 -30.54 2.32
C ASP A 688 1.24 -29.83 2.24
N ILE A 689 1.04 -28.81 3.07
CA ILE A 689 -0.25 -28.15 3.26
C ILE A 689 -0.12 -26.66 3.53
N GLU A 690 -1.20 -25.94 3.24
CA GLU A 690 -1.57 -24.69 3.88
C GLU A 690 -2.88 -24.91 4.65
N MET A 691 -3.02 -24.31 5.83
CA MET A 691 -4.13 -24.54 6.75
C MET A 691 -4.59 -23.23 7.39
N TYR A 692 -5.88 -22.95 7.34
CA TYR A 692 -6.54 -21.96 8.19
C TYR A 692 -7.27 -22.66 9.33
N ILE A 693 -7.27 -22.04 10.51
CA ILE A 693 -8.06 -22.50 11.67
C ILE A 693 -8.28 -21.35 12.64
N ASP A 694 -9.54 -21.14 13.01
CA ASP A 694 -9.90 -20.27 14.14
C ASP A 694 -9.92 -21.12 15.43
N TRP A 695 -9.35 -20.60 16.51
CA TRP A 695 -9.35 -21.23 17.84
C TRP A 695 -9.69 -20.23 18.94
N MET A 696 -10.24 -20.72 20.06
CA MET A 696 -10.51 -19.95 21.28
C MET A 696 -10.33 -20.85 22.50
N LEU A 697 -9.55 -20.37 23.48
CA LEU A 697 -9.42 -21.00 24.79
C LEU A 697 -10.53 -20.49 25.73
N ASP A 698 -11.16 -21.39 26.48
CA ASP A 698 -12.23 -21.02 27.43
C ASP A 698 -11.65 -20.27 28.65
N PRO A 699 -12.15 -19.07 28.99
CA PRO A 699 -11.63 -18.28 30.11
C PRO A 699 -11.97 -18.87 31.48
N SER A 700 -12.82 -19.91 31.55
CA SER A 700 -13.08 -20.66 32.79
C SER A 700 -12.11 -21.83 33.02
N GLY A 701 -11.23 -22.12 32.07
CA GLY A 701 -10.23 -23.19 32.17
C GLY A 701 -9.15 -22.92 33.23
N THR A 702 -8.77 -23.94 33.98
CA THR A 702 -7.69 -23.84 34.99
C THR A 702 -6.30 -23.83 34.38
N GLU A 703 -6.13 -24.40 33.18
CA GLU A 703 -4.87 -24.48 32.44
C GLU A 703 -5.15 -24.31 30.94
N ALA A 704 -5.45 -23.07 30.54
CA ALA A 704 -5.70 -22.71 29.15
C ALA A 704 -4.45 -22.98 28.27
N ASP A 705 -4.47 -24.11 27.58
CA ASP A 705 -3.38 -24.73 26.81
C ASP A 705 -4.01 -25.67 25.76
N ALA A 706 -3.47 -25.68 24.55
CA ALA A 706 -3.76 -26.66 23.51
C ALA A 706 -2.77 -26.48 22.34
N GLY A 707 -3.03 -27.12 21.20
CA GLY A 707 -2.34 -26.80 19.96
C GLY A 707 -2.60 -27.80 18.86
N ILE A 708 -1.85 -27.68 17.78
CA ILE A 708 -2.08 -28.41 16.53
C ILE A 708 -0.82 -29.20 16.18
N TYR A 709 -0.92 -30.52 16.22
CA TYR A 709 0.15 -31.43 15.79
C TYR A 709 0.15 -31.53 14.27
N LEU A 710 1.33 -31.32 13.68
CA LEU A 710 1.53 -31.42 12.25
C LEU A 710 2.15 -32.78 11.93
N ARG A 711 1.44 -33.59 11.14
CA ARG A 711 1.83 -34.96 10.76
C ARG A 711 2.11 -35.86 11.98
N GLY A 712 1.23 -35.81 12.97
CA GLY A 712 1.33 -36.56 14.23
C GLY A 712 2.59 -36.26 15.05
N ALA A 713 3.27 -35.16 14.76
CA ALA A 713 4.49 -34.68 15.41
C ALA A 713 4.29 -33.18 15.75
N PRO A 714 5.26 -32.48 16.38
CA PRO A 714 4.91 -31.57 17.46
C PRO A 714 4.11 -30.31 17.09
N GLN A 715 3.59 -29.77 18.18
CA GLN A 715 2.50 -28.83 18.27
C GLN A 715 2.88 -27.39 17.90
N VAL A 716 2.12 -26.80 16.97
CA VAL A 716 1.94 -25.33 16.90
C VAL A 716 1.19 -24.94 18.18
N GLN A 717 1.89 -24.32 19.12
CA GLN A 717 1.43 -24.10 20.49
C GLN A 717 0.28 -23.08 20.56
N ILE A 718 -0.71 -23.34 21.41
CA ILE A 718 -1.80 -22.44 21.80
C ILE A 718 -1.81 -22.37 23.33
N TRP A 719 -1.83 -21.18 23.92
CA TRP A 719 -1.91 -21.04 25.39
C TRP A 719 -2.34 -19.63 25.83
N ASP A 720 -2.80 -19.51 27.07
CA ASP A 720 -2.93 -18.21 27.72
C ASP A 720 -1.54 -17.62 28.05
N THR A 721 -1.22 -16.48 27.45
CA THR A 721 0.04 -15.76 27.65
C THR A 721 0.29 -15.32 29.09
N ALA A 722 -0.76 -15.23 29.94
CA ALA A 722 -0.62 -14.92 31.36
C ALA A 722 0.00 -16.08 32.18
N ARG A 723 0.13 -17.29 31.60
CA ARG A 723 0.81 -18.45 32.22
C ARG A 723 2.34 -18.31 32.21
N VAL A 724 2.85 -17.19 32.72
CA VAL A 724 4.29 -16.81 32.69
C VAL A 724 5.23 -17.83 33.34
N LYS A 725 4.72 -18.62 34.30
CA LYS A 725 5.48 -19.72 34.94
C LYS A 725 5.71 -20.92 34.01
N ALA A 726 4.87 -21.10 33.00
CA ALA A 726 4.99 -22.13 31.97
C ALA A 726 5.80 -21.66 30.75
N GLY A 727 6.22 -20.38 30.71
CA GLY A 727 6.89 -19.77 29.57
C GLY A 727 5.96 -19.12 28.54
N ALA A 728 4.64 -19.11 28.78
CA ALA A 728 3.62 -18.69 27.81
C ALA A 728 3.67 -17.20 27.41
N GLN A 729 4.41 -16.35 28.13
CA GLN A 729 4.56 -14.93 27.83
C GLN A 729 5.21 -14.63 26.46
N VAL A 730 5.75 -15.63 25.77
CA VAL A 730 6.30 -15.49 24.42
C VAL A 730 5.22 -15.43 23.33
N GLY A 731 3.98 -15.87 23.63
CA GLY A 731 2.88 -15.93 22.66
C GLY A 731 2.67 -17.32 22.05
N SER A 732 1.56 -17.52 21.36
CA SER A 732 1.22 -18.76 20.64
C SER A 732 1.88 -18.84 19.25
N GLY A 733 1.80 -20.01 18.62
CA GLY A 733 2.24 -20.24 17.23
C GLY A 733 3.68 -20.73 17.06
N GLY A 734 4.44 -20.87 18.15
CA GLY A 734 5.78 -21.50 18.15
C GLY A 734 5.75 -23.03 18.10
N LEU A 735 6.89 -23.64 17.75
CA LEU A 735 7.09 -25.09 17.62
C LEU A 735 7.70 -25.68 18.90
N TYR A 736 6.94 -25.66 19.99
CA TYR A 736 7.49 -25.69 21.36
C TYR A 736 8.39 -26.90 21.73
N ASN A 737 8.26 -28.03 21.03
CA ASN A 737 9.05 -29.24 21.28
C ASN A 737 10.36 -29.37 20.45
N ASN A 738 10.65 -28.41 19.57
CA ASN A 738 11.97 -28.29 18.92
C ASN A 738 13.05 -28.04 19.99
N GLN A 739 14.26 -28.59 19.77
CA GLN A 739 15.41 -28.43 20.67
C GLN A 739 16.68 -27.94 19.97
N LYS A 740 16.85 -28.25 18.69
CA LYS A 740 17.96 -27.82 17.82
C LYS A 740 17.55 -26.61 16.98
N HIS A 741 16.30 -26.60 16.52
CA HIS A 741 15.70 -25.48 15.79
C HIS A 741 14.91 -24.57 16.75
N GLU A 742 14.57 -23.37 16.30
CA GLU A 742 13.80 -22.43 17.12
C GLU A 742 12.43 -23.05 17.49
N SER A 743 12.01 -22.80 18.73
CA SER A 743 10.76 -23.32 19.32
C SER A 743 9.81 -22.21 19.78
N LYS A 744 10.33 -20.98 19.96
CA LYS A 744 9.55 -19.81 20.36
C LYS A 744 9.04 -19.04 19.14
N PRO A 745 7.88 -18.39 19.23
CA PRO A 745 7.44 -17.47 18.20
C PRO A 745 8.31 -16.20 18.17
N LEU A 746 8.35 -15.55 17.00
CA LEU A 746 9.06 -14.30 16.74
C LEU A 746 8.49 -13.12 17.55
N LYS A 747 7.20 -13.14 17.89
CA LYS A 747 6.50 -12.13 18.70
C LYS A 747 5.17 -12.67 19.23
N VAL A 748 4.67 -12.04 20.29
CA VAL A 748 3.28 -12.21 20.77
C VAL A 748 2.33 -11.58 19.75
N ALA A 749 1.30 -12.33 19.33
CA ALA A 749 0.23 -11.84 18.45
C ALA A 749 -1.17 -12.31 18.90
N ASP A 750 -1.25 -12.96 20.05
CA ASP A 750 -2.46 -13.50 20.68
C ASP A 750 -3.50 -12.43 21.00
N ASN A 751 -4.76 -12.72 20.71
CA ASN A 751 -5.90 -12.01 21.29
C ASN A 751 -6.13 -12.48 22.73
N PRO A 752 -6.78 -11.66 23.59
CA PRO A 752 -7.03 -12.00 25.00
C PRO A 752 -7.74 -13.35 25.22
N LEU A 753 -7.54 -13.95 26.39
CA LEU A 753 -8.21 -15.19 26.78
C LEU A 753 -9.74 -15.05 26.68
N GLY A 754 -10.40 -16.02 26.05
CA GLY A 754 -11.83 -15.96 25.71
C GLY A 754 -12.17 -15.20 24.43
N GLU A 755 -11.19 -14.69 23.68
CA GLU A 755 -11.35 -14.19 22.32
C GLU A 755 -10.87 -15.21 21.28
N TRP A 756 -11.47 -15.14 20.10
CA TRP A 756 -11.02 -15.94 18.96
C TRP A 756 -9.66 -15.47 18.43
N ASN A 757 -8.91 -16.41 17.91
CA ASN A 757 -7.63 -16.23 17.23
C ASN A 757 -7.67 -17.00 15.91
N THR A 758 -6.98 -16.52 14.88
CA THR A 758 -6.84 -17.20 13.59
C THR A 758 -5.39 -17.60 13.37
N PHE A 759 -5.12 -18.87 13.12
CA PHE A 759 -3.86 -19.30 12.50
C PHE A 759 -4.01 -19.43 10.98
N TYR A 760 -2.95 -19.06 10.27
CA TYR A 760 -2.58 -19.64 8.99
C TYR A 760 -1.26 -20.39 9.18
N ILE A 761 -1.23 -21.68 8.85
CA ILE A 761 -0.07 -22.57 8.97
C ILE A 761 0.29 -23.09 7.59
N LYS A 762 1.55 -22.95 7.19
CA LYS A 762 2.10 -23.57 5.98
C LYS A 762 3.17 -24.57 6.37
N MET A 763 3.03 -25.81 5.89
CA MET A 763 4.04 -26.86 6.05
C MET A 763 4.48 -27.37 4.68
N THR A 764 5.78 -27.30 4.38
CA THR A 764 6.36 -27.75 3.11
C THR A 764 7.67 -28.46 3.36
N GLY A 765 7.79 -29.71 2.92
CA GLY A 765 8.89 -30.59 3.34
C GLY A 765 8.87 -30.79 4.86
N ASP A 766 9.95 -30.37 5.52
CA ASP A 766 10.08 -30.34 6.97
C ASP A 766 9.89 -28.94 7.59
N ARG A 767 9.61 -27.90 6.80
CA ARG A 767 9.53 -26.52 7.27
C ARG A 767 8.12 -26.07 7.55
N VAL A 768 7.96 -25.32 8.64
CA VAL A 768 6.68 -24.73 9.08
C VAL A 768 6.81 -23.21 9.14
N THR A 769 5.79 -22.53 8.62
CA THR A 769 5.56 -21.09 8.77
C THR A 769 4.19 -20.90 9.41
N VAL A 770 4.08 -20.02 10.41
CA VAL A 770 2.83 -19.74 11.13
C VAL A 770 2.60 -18.24 11.16
N PHE A 771 1.40 -17.83 10.78
CA PHE A 771 0.86 -16.50 11.02
C PHE A 771 -0.26 -16.63 12.06
N LEU A 772 -0.19 -15.83 13.11
CA LEU A 772 -1.22 -15.70 14.15
C LEU A 772 -1.87 -14.33 14.00
N ASN A 773 -3.18 -14.30 13.79
CA ASN A 773 -3.96 -13.06 13.62
C ASN A 773 -3.36 -12.15 12.53
N GLY A 774 -2.91 -12.72 11.42
CA GLY A 774 -2.28 -12.00 10.30
C GLY A 774 -0.81 -11.66 10.49
N GLU A 775 -0.24 -11.92 11.67
CA GLU A 775 1.14 -11.60 12.02
C GLU A 775 2.04 -12.83 11.94
N LYS A 776 3.17 -12.73 11.22
CA LYS A 776 4.12 -13.85 11.12
C LYS A 776 4.80 -14.10 12.46
N VAL A 777 4.60 -15.29 13.03
CA VAL A 777 5.13 -15.72 14.33
C VAL A 777 6.10 -16.89 14.23
N THR A 778 6.08 -17.69 13.17
CA THR A 778 7.10 -18.71 12.87
C THR A 778 7.41 -18.65 11.37
N ASP A 779 8.68 -18.78 10.97
CA ASP A 779 9.14 -18.49 9.60
C ASP A 779 10.11 -19.57 9.09
N GLU A 780 9.66 -20.40 8.14
CA GLU A 780 10.41 -21.48 7.49
C GLU A 780 11.23 -22.41 8.45
N VAL A 781 10.77 -22.59 9.70
CA VAL A 781 11.49 -23.34 10.74
C VAL A 781 11.33 -24.85 10.53
N ILE A 782 12.43 -25.59 10.60
CA ILE A 782 12.44 -27.06 10.51
C ILE A 782 11.74 -27.67 11.74
N LEU A 783 10.77 -28.55 11.50
CA LEU A 783 10.01 -29.28 12.52
C LEU A 783 10.73 -30.58 12.90
N GLU A 784 11.03 -30.76 14.19
CA GLU A 784 11.70 -31.96 14.68
C GLU A 784 10.74 -33.13 14.89
N ASN A 785 11.21 -34.36 14.66
CA ASN A 785 10.47 -35.55 15.05
C ASN A 785 10.53 -35.73 16.58
N TYR A 786 9.49 -35.26 17.27
CA TYR A 786 9.36 -35.35 18.73
C TYR A 786 9.48 -36.78 19.28
N TRP A 787 8.94 -37.77 18.56
CA TRP A 787 8.89 -39.16 19.01
C TRP A 787 10.21 -39.91 18.84
N ASP A 788 11.02 -39.52 17.85
CA ASP A 788 12.36 -40.04 17.64
C ASP A 788 13.25 -38.98 16.96
N ARG A 789 13.97 -38.22 17.77
CA ARG A 789 14.87 -37.13 17.32
C ARG A 789 16.05 -37.61 16.48
N ASN A 790 16.27 -38.92 16.38
CA ASN A 790 17.27 -39.55 15.51
C ASN A 790 16.73 -39.86 14.11
N ARG A 791 15.53 -39.37 13.77
CA ARG A 791 14.87 -39.56 12.47
C ARG A 791 14.29 -38.25 11.93
N PRO A 792 14.10 -38.13 10.61
CA PRO A 792 13.35 -37.02 10.03
C PRO A 792 11.90 -37.00 10.48
N ILE A 793 11.24 -35.85 10.27
CA ILE A 793 9.79 -35.69 10.37
C ILE A 793 9.07 -36.64 9.40
N PHE A 794 7.83 -37.02 9.69
CA PHE A 794 7.05 -37.86 8.80
C PHE A 794 6.69 -37.10 7.50
N PRO A 795 6.91 -37.67 6.30
CA PRO A 795 6.52 -37.00 5.05
C PRO A 795 5.00 -36.86 4.87
N VAL A 796 4.22 -37.74 5.51
CA VAL A 796 2.75 -37.77 5.51
C VAL A 796 2.28 -38.31 6.86
N GLU A 797 1.34 -37.64 7.52
CA GLU A 797 0.52 -38.21 8.60
C GLU A 797 -0.72 -37.35 8.87
N GLN A 798 -1.61 -37.82 9.73
CA GLN A 798 -2.76 -37.07 10.25
C GLN A 798 -2.37 -35.75 10.93
N LEU A 799 -3.30 -34.80 10.91
CA LEU A 799 -3.26 -33.60 11.75
C LEU A 799 -4.03 -33.89 13.04
N GLU A 800 -3.58 -33.34 14.17
CA GLU A 800 -4.22 -33.59 15.46
C GLU A 800 -4.49 -32.29 16.23
N LEU A 801 -5.68 -32.15 16.81
CA LEU A 801 -6.04 -31.09 17.73
C LEU A 801 -5.83 -31.60 19.17
N GLN A 802 -5.02 -30.89 19.95
CA GLN A 802 -4.62 -31.36 21.27
C GLN A 802 -5.78 -31.35 22.27
N ALA A 803 -5.87 -32.43 23.05
CA ALA A 803 -6.68 -32.51 24.26
C ALA A 803 -5.80 -32.20 25.48
N HIS A 804 -5.81 -30.96 26.01
CA HIS A 804 -5.00 -30.61 27.18
C HIS A 804 -5.73 -29.70 28.18
N GLY A 805 -6.04 -30.24 29.37
CA GLY A 805 -6.24 -29.49 30.63
C GLY A 805 -7.37 -28.45 30.73
N SER A 806 -7.99 -28.01 29.64
CA SER A 806 -9.02 -26.97 29.61
C SER A 806 -9.84 -27.04 28.33
N LYS A 807 -10.98 -26.35 28.35
CA LYS A 807 -11.94 -26.35 27.26
C LYS A 807 -11.47 -25.47 26.09
N VAL A 808 -11.57 -25.99 24.88
CA VAL A 808 -11.11 -25.31 23.65
C VAL A 808 -12.14 -25.45 22.54
N TYR A 809 -12.30 -24.38 21.77
CA TYR A 809 -13.21 -24.29 20.63
C TYR A 809 -12.41 -24.05 19.35
N TYR A 810 -12.75 -24.77 18.29
CA TYR A 810 -12.17 -24.63 16.96
C TYR A 810 -13.28 -24.40 15.92
N ARG A 811 -13.05 -23.53 14.94
CA ARG A 811 -13.93 -23.34 13.76
C ARG A 811 -13.08 -22.97 12.54
N ASN A 812 -13.71 -22.82 11.38
CA ASN A 812 -13.04 -22.42 10.14
C ASN A 812 -11.78 -23.27 9.82
N ILE A 813 -11.88 -24.59 10.00
CA ILE A 813 -10.76 -25.51 9.79
C ILE A 813 -10.68 -25.84 8.29
N TYR A 814 -9.79 -25.18 7.56
CA TYR A 814 -9.62 -25.36 6.11
C TYR A 814 -8.20 -25.81 5.79
N VAL A 815 -8.03 -26.77 4.88
CA VAL A 815 -6.71 -27.23 4.40
C VAL A 815 -6.67 -27.21 2.87
N LYS A 816 -5.58 -26.65 2.32
CA LYS A 816 -5.17 -26.77 0.92
C LYS A 816 -3.95 -27.68 0.89
N GLU A 817 -4.04 -28.81 0.19
CA GLU A 817 -2.87 -29.64 -0.10
C GLU A 817 -2.00 -28.97 -1.16
N LEU A 818 -0.69 -28.95 -0.92
CA LEU A 818 0.29 -28.42 -1.86
C LEU A 818 0.81 -29.54 -2.78
N PRO A 819 1.08 -29.26 -4.08
CA PRO A 819 1.72 -30.22 -4.96
C PRO A 819 3.06 -30.69 -4.37
N ARG A 820 3.23 -32.00 -4.24
CA ARG A 820 4.49 -32.62 -3.80
C ARG A 820 4.96 -33.63 -4.85
N LYS A 821 6.28 -33.73 -5.06
CA LYS A 821 6.85 -34.88 -5.76
C LYS A 821 6.81 -36.11 -4.84
N GLU A 822 6.78 -37.30 -5.44
CA GLU A 822 6.94 -38.52 -4.65
C GLU A 822 8.36 -38.62 -4.11
N PRO A 823 8.56 -39.08 -2.86
CA PRO A 823 9.89 -39.23 -2.28
C PRO A 823 10.73 -40.21 -3.11
N PHE A 824 11.99 -39.86 -3.34
CA PHE A 824 12.94 -40.77 -3.98
C PHE A 824 13.21 -41.97 -3.07
N THR A 825 13.02 -43.17 -3.61
CA THR A 825 13.28 -44.42 -2.91
C THR A 825 14.46 -45.14 -3.57
N LEU A 826 15.28 -45.80 -2.76
CA LEU A 826 16.39 -46.63 -3.24
C LEU A 826 15.86 -47.81 -4.06
N SER A 827 16.50 -48.11 -5.18
CA SER A 827 16.24 -49.35 -5.91
C SER A 827 16.54 -50.59 -5.05
N GLU A 828 15.92 -51.74 -5.35
CA GLU A 828 16.21 -52.99 -4.61
C GLU A 828 17.71 -53.33 -4.57
N GLU A 829 18.43 -53.04 -5.66
CA GLU A 829 19.88 -53.27 -5.75
C GLU A 829 20.65 -52.34 -4.81
N GLU A 830 20.28 -51.05 -4.75
CA GLU A 830 20.91 -50.09 -3.84
C GLU A 830 20.58 -50.39 -2.37
N GLN A 831 19.37 -50.85 -2.08
CA GLN A 831 19.00 -51.34 -0.74
C GLN A 831 19.82 -52.57 -0.33
N LYS A 832 19.94 -53.57 -1.23
CA LYS A 832 20.75 -54.79 -1.00
C LYS A 832 22.25 -54.48 -0.87
N ALA A 833 22.74 -53.46 -1.60
CA ALA A 833 24.11 -52.99 -1.50
C ALA A 833 24.39 -52.16 -0.23
N GLY A 834 23.36 -51.68 0.48
CA GLY A 834 23.51 -50.91 1.72
C GLY A 834 23.65 -49.40 1.53
N PHE A 835 23.11 -48.83 0.45
CA PHE A 835 23.04 -47.37 0.32
C PHE A 835 22.15 -46.75 1.42
N LYS A 836 22.57 -45.61 1.97
CA LYS A 836 21.80 -44.70 2.82
C LYS A 836 21.31 -43.52 1.97
N LEU A 837 20.05 -43.12 2.14
CA LEU A 837 19.53 -41.86 1.59
C LEU A 837 20.07 -40.67 2.40
N LEU A 838 20.55 -39.64 1.72
CA LEU A 838 20.87 -38.34 2.32
C LEU A 838 19.83 -37.27 1.92
N PHE A 839 19.13 -37.44 0.80
CA PHE A 839 18.00 -36.59 0.46
C PHE A 839 17.02 -37.32 -0.45
N ASP A 840 15.79 -37.49 0.05
CA ASP A 840 14.67 -38.14 -0.64
C ASP A 840 13.68 -37.14 -1.26
N GLY A 841 13.89 -35.82 -1.07
CA GLY A 841 12.95 -34.78 -1.50
C GLY A 841 11.93 -34.35 -0.44
N THR A 842 11.98 -34.85 0.80
CA THR A 842 10.97 -34.57 1.84
C THR A 842 11.46 -33.78 3.04
N ASN A 843 12.77 -33.77 3.31
CA ASN A 843 13.36 -33.12 4.49
C ASN A 843 14.85 -32.83 4.31
N MET A 844 15.39 -31.93 5.12
CA MET A 844 16.81 -31.56 5.20
C MET A 844 17.55 -32.28 6.35
N TYR A 845 17.01 -33.38 6.88
CA TYR A 845 17.48 -33.97 8.15
C TYR A 845 18.93 -34.44 8.12
N GLU A 846 19.43 -34.97 7.00
CA GLU A 846 20.83 -35.41 6.88
C GLU A 846 21.79 -34.26 6.54
N TRP A 847 21.36 -32.99 6.62
CA TRP A 847 22.15 -31.80 6.26
C TRP A 847 22.28 -30.80 7.41
N THR A 848 23.31 -29.94 7.31
CA THR A 848 23.66 -28.87 8.25
C THR A 848 24.47 -27.77 7.54
N GLY A 849 24.83 -26.70 8.24
CA GLY A 849 25.49 -25.53 7.64
C GLY A 849 24.49 -24.55 7.05
N ASN A 850 24.69 -24.10 5.82
CA ASN A 850 23.85 -23.09 5.16
C ASN A 850 22.50 -23.63 4.68
N THR A 851 21.63 -24.01 5.61
CA THR A 851 20.22 -24.36 5.33
C THR A 851 19.33 -23.12 5.14
N ALA A 852 19.90 -21.91 5.05
CA ALA A 852 19.16 -20.68 4.79
C ALA A 852 19.09 -20.34 3.30
N ASP A 853 20.21 -20.44 2.57
CA ASP A 853 20.24 -20.29 1.10
C ASP A 853 19.96 -21.61 0.38
N TYR A 854 20.37 -22.76 0.93
CA TYR A 854 20.00 -24.08 0.40
C TYR A 854 18.65 -24.51 0.97
N THR A 855 17.59 -24.19 0.22
CA THR A 855 16.19 -24.45 0.59
C THR A 855 15.58 -25.60 -0.19
N MET A 856 14.53 -26.21 0.33
CA MET A 856 13.77 -27.21 -0.42
C MET A 856 12.80 -26.55 -1.40
N GLU A 857 12.78 -27.03 -2.63
CA GLU A 857 11.85 -26.59 -3.68
C GLU A 857 11.50 -27.80 -4.57
N ASP A 858 10.22 -28.11 -4.74
CA ASP A 858 9.72 -29.22 -5.56
C ASP A 858 10.47 -30.55 -5.39
N GLY A 859 10.78 -30.97 -4.15
CA GLY A 859 11.53 -32.20 -3.89
C GLY A 859 13.01 -32.15 -4.32
N THR A 860 13.59 -30.95 -4.42
CA THR A 860 15.02 -30.70 -4.69
C THR A 860 15.62 -29.85 -3.58
N ILE A 861 16.92 -29.94 -3.35
CA ILE A 861 17.68 -28.91 -2.63
C ILE A 861 18.08 -27.86 -3.67
N SER A 862 17.54 -26.64 -3.56
CA SER A 862 17.84 -25.50 -4.42
C SER A 862 18.68 -24.48 -3.67
N LEU A 863 19.83 -24.10 -4.24
CA LEU A 863 20.56 -22.90 -3.80
C LEU A 863 19.86 -21.65 -4.33
N VAL A 864 19.31 -20.82 -3.44
CA VAL A 864 18.67 -19.53 -3.72
C VAL A 864 19.56 -18.41 -3.17
N PRO A 865 20.34 -17.71 -3.99
CA PRO A 865 21.31 -16.72 -3.51
C PRO A 865 20.65 -15.53 -2.78
N GLY A 866 21.24 -15.15 -1.63
CA GLY A 866 20.94 -13.87 -0.97
C GLY A 866 19.92 -13.92 0.17
N ARG A 867 19.59 -15.10 0.72
CA ARG A 867 18.85 -15.23 1.98
C ARG A 867 19.77 -15.10 3.21
N SER A 868 21.06 -15.38 3.07
CA SER A 868 22.07 -15.27 4.14
C SER A 868 23.38 -14.61 3.67
N SER A 869 24.40 -14.56 4.53
CA SER A 869 25.76 -14.11 4.21
C SER A 869 26.58 -15.10 3.36
N GLY A 870 25.95 -16.17 2.86
CA GLY A 870 26.60 -17.26 2.13
C GLY A 870 27.18 -18.34 3.04
N GLY A 871 27.70 -19.41 2.42
CA GLY A 871 28.27 -20.57 3.09
C GLY A 871 27.83 -21.90 2.46
N ASN A 872 28.42 -22.99 2.92
CA ASN A 872 28.25 -24.33 2.34
C ASN A 872 27.18 -25.14 3.06
N LEU A 873 26.54 -26.07 2.34
CA LEU A 873 25.65 -27.07 2.92
C LEU A 873 26.42 -28.39 3.10
N TYR A 874 26.53 -28.88 4.34
CA TYR A 874 27.26 -30.09 4.69
C TYR A 874 26.30 -31.24 4.98
N ALA A 875 26.63 -32.46 4.54
CA ALA A 875 26.04 -33.67 5.09
C ALA A 875 26.40 -33.77 6.59
N ARG A 876 25.45 -34.21 7.43
CA ARG A 876 25.57 -34.20 8.88
C ARG A 876 26.68 -35.12 9.41
N GLU A 877 26.88 -36.26 8.77
CA GLU A 877 27.92 -37.23 9.13
C GLU A 877 29.20 -37.02 8.30
N GLU A 878 30.32 -37.51 8.80
CA GLU A 878 31.58 -37.57 8.08
C GLU A 878 31.79 -38.95 7.45
N TYR A 879 32.32 -38.97 6.22
CA TYR A 879 32.56 -40.17 5.43
C TYR A 879 34.04 -40.31 5.05
N GLY A 880 34.53 -41.55 5.00
CA GLY A 880 35.90 -41.87 4.61
C GLY A 880 35.96 -42.43 3.19
N ASN A 881 35.88 -43.76 3.07
CA ASN A 881 35.67 -44.43 1.79
C ASN A 881 34.17 -44.52 1.45
N PHE A 882 33.79 -44.15 0.23
CA PHE A 882 32.37 -44.14 -0.16
C PHE A 882 32.14 -44.23 -1.67
N THR A 883 30.89 -44.53 -2.03
CA THR A 883 30.27 -44.25 -3.33
C THR A 883 29.09 -43.31 -3.11
N PHE A 884 29.18 -42.09 -3.63
CA PHE A 884 28.16 -41.06 -3.51
C PHE A 884 27.46 -40.88 -4.87
N ARG A 885 26.13 -40.88 -4.88
CA ARG A 885 25.31 -40.73 -6.07
C ARG A 885 24.32 -39.59 -5.86
N PHE A 886 24.21 -38.71 -6.85
CA PHE A 886 23.29 -37.59 -6.84
C PHE A 886 22.95 -37.16 -8.26
N GLU A 887 21.87 -36.40 -8.38
CA GLU A 887 21.52 -35.69 -9.60
C GLU A 887 21.60 -34.18 -9.36
N PHE A 888 22.07 -33.44 -10.36
CA PHE A 888 22.14 -31.98 -10.32
C PHE A 888 21.63 -31.33 -11.61
N GLN A 889 21.11 -30.12 -11.50
CA GLN A 889 20.64 -29.28 -12.60
C GLN A 889 21.30 -27.91 -12.50
N LEU A 890 21.99 -27.51 -13.57
CA LEU A 890 22.69 -26.24 -13.69
C LEU A 890 21.77 -25.14 -14.25
N THR A 891 22.06 -23.90 -13.88
CA THR A 891 21.59 -22.68 -14.54
C THR A 891 22.75 -22.03 -15.32
N PRO A 892 22.51 -21.04 -16.21
CA PRO A 892 23.61 -20.42 -16.96
C PRO A 892 24.63 -19.76 -16.03
N ALA A 893 25.93 -20.03 -16.25
CA ALA A 893 27.02 -19.62 -15.35
C ALA A 893 26.88 -20.16 -13.91
N ALA A 894 26.27 -21.35 -13.74
CA ALA A 894 26.25 -22.03 -12.47
C ALA A 894 27.66 -22.45 -12.03
N ASN A 895 28.00 -22.15 -10.77
CA ASN A 895 29.22 -22.56 -10.10
C ASN A 895 28.90 -23.06 -8.69
N ASN A 896 29.34 -24.26 -8.37
CA ASN A 896 29.23 -24.92 -7.08
C ASN A 896 30.35 -25.97 -6.98
N GLY A 897 30.65 -26.46 -5.78
CA GLY A 897 31.57 -27.58 -5.59
C GLY A 897 30.90 -28.76 -4.90
N LEU A 898 31.34 -29.98 -5.19
CA LEU A 898 31.15 -31.11 -4.28
C LEU A 898 32.39 -31.25 -3.40
N GLY A 899 32.33 -30.65 -2.21
CA GLY A 899 33.34 -30.88 -1.18
C GLY A 899 33.27 -32.33 -0.70
N ILE A 900 34.41 -33.00 -0.64
CA ILE A 900 34.55 -34.35 -0.07
C ILE A 900 35.63 -34.37 1.00
N ARG A 901 35.38 -35.13 2.07
CA ARG A 901 36.26 -35.25 3.24
C ARG A 901 36.69 -33.87 3.81
N THR A 902 35.80 -32.88 3.74
CA THR A 902 36.05 -31.51 4.20
C THR A 902 35.65 -31.34 5.67
N PRO A 903 36.40 -30.58 6.48
CA PRO A 903 35.87 -30.04 7.74
C PRO A 903 34.75 -29.03 7.46
N MET A 904 34.03 -28.62 8.52
CA MET A 904 33.00 -27.58 8.43
C MET A 904 33.56 -26.14 8.45
N GLU A 905 34.81 -25.96 8.89
CA GLU A 905 35.48 -24.67 9.03
C GLU A 905 36.68 -24.57 8.07
N GLY A 906 36.96 -23.35 7.58
CA GLY A 906 38.00 -23.08 6.58
C GLY A 906 37.47 -23.09 5.14
N ASP A 907 38.37 -22.87 4.18
CA ASP A 907 38.05 -22.94 2.75
C ASP A 907 37.99 -24.40 2.30
N ALA A 908 36.77 -24.95 2.21
CA ALA A 908 36.50 -26.36 1.95
C ALA A 908 37.16 -26.90 0.67
N ALA A 909 37.49 -26.04 -0.30
CA ALA A 909 38.22 -26.45 -1.51
C ALA A 909 39.67 -26.87 -1.22
N TYR A 910 40.31 -26.30 -0.20
CA TYR A 910 41.72 -26.55 0.15
C TYR A 910 41.89 -27.29 1.48
N VAL A 911 41.02 -27.08 2.48
CA VAL A 911 41.05 -27.83 3.77
C VAL A 911 40.29 -29.15 3.72
N GLY A 912 39.57 -29.42 2.63
CA GLY A 912 39.11 -30.74 2.20
C GLY A 912 39.64 -31.08 0.81
N MET A 913 38.76 -31.57 -0.06
CA MET A 913 38.94 -31.60 -1.52
C MET A 913 37.64 -31.17 -2.19
N GLU A 914 37.72 -30.36 -3.23
CA GLU A 914 36.58 -30.01 -4.08
C GLU A 914 36.57 -30.81 -5.39
N LEU A 915 35.38 -31.32 -5.76
CA LEU A 915 35.09 -31.84 -7.09
C LEU A 915 34.15 -30.87 -7.80
N GLN A 916 34.62 -30.24 -8.87
CA GLN A 916 33.97 -29.07 -9.48
C GLN A 916 32.55 -29.36 -10.02
N ILE A 917 31.57 -28.47 -9.78
CA ILE A 917 30.21 -28.48 -10.36
C ILE A 917 29.95 -27.15 -11.09
N LEU A 918 30.23 -27.13 -12.40
CA LEU A 918 30.33 -25.90 -13.19
C LEU A 918 29.59 -26.03 -14.53
N ASP A 919 28.96 -24.93 -14.97
CA ASP A 919 28.53 -24.74 -16.37
C ASP A 919 29.74 -24.46 -17.27
N ASP A 920 30.55 -25.49 -17.53
CA ASP A 920 31.86 -25.37 -18.21
C ASP A 920 31.81 -24.85 -19.65
N GLY A 921 30.63 -24.88 -20.28
CA GLY A 921 30.37 -24.31 -21.60
C GLY A 921 30.10 -22.79 -21.59
N HIS A 922 29.94 -22.16 -20.43
CA HIS A 922 29.62 -20.73 -20.35
C HIS A 922 30.84 -19.85 -20.67
N PRO A 923 30.71 -18.77 -21.49
CA PRO A 923 31.84 -17.92 -21.88
C PRO A 923 32.63 -17.28 -20.73
N VAL A 924 32.04 -17.17 -19.54
CA VAL A 924 32.71 -16.64 -18.34
C VAL A 924 33.83 -17.54 -17.81
N TYR A 925 33.87 -18.80 -18.25
CA TYR A 925 34.86 -19.82 -17.85
C TYR A 925 35.79 -20.23 -19.01
N SER A 926 35.93 -19.38 -20.05
CA SER A 926 36.79 -19.65 -21.20
C SER A 926 38.29 -19.70 -20.87
N ASP A 927 38.69 -18.99 -19.81
CA ASP A 927 40.09 -18.79 -19.42
C ASP A 927 40.47 -19.62 -18.16
N LEU A 928 39.76 -20.71 -17.88
CA LEU A 928 40.07 -21.63 -16.78
C LEU A 928 41.14 -22.65 -17.18
N GLU A 929 41.98 -23.03 -16.21
CA GLU A 929 42.93 -24.13 -16.36
C GLU A 929 42.22 -25.49 -16.37
N ASP A 930 42.82 -26.50 -17.03
CA ASP A 930 42.19 -27.82 -17.25
C ASP A 930 41.68 -28.50 -15.96
N TYR A 931 42.33 -28.24 -14.81
CA TYR A 931 41.97 -28.78 -13.49
C TYR A 931 40.89 -27.98 -12.73
N GLN A 932 40.30 -26.95 -13.36
CA GLN A 932 39.24 -26.11 -12.77
C GLN A 932 37.86 -26.35 -13.40
N TYR A 933 37.77 -27.16 -14.46
CA TYR A 933 36.51 -27.51 -15.14
C TYR A 933 35.73 -28.62 -14.42
N HIS A 934 34.44 -28.76 -14.75
CA HIS A 934 33.52 -29.70 -14.10
C HIS A 934 34.06 -31.13 -13.99
N GLY A 935 33.89 -31.75 -12.82
CA GLY A 935 34.38 -33.09 -12.51
C GLY A 935 35.89 -33.17 -12.22
N SER A 936 36.65 -32.08 -12.32
CA SER A 936 38.04 -32.08 -11.89
C SER A 936 38.12 -32.20 -10.38
N VAL A 937 39.16 -32.87 -9.87
CA VAL A 937 39.62 -32.66 -8.49
C VAL A 937 40.32 -31.31 -8.50
N TYR A 938 39.68 -30.30 -7.92
CA TYR A 938 40.04 -28.89 -8.15
C TYR A 938 41.50 -28.61 -7.81
N GLY A 939 42.27 -28.12 -8.78
CA GLY A 939 43.71 -27.85 -8.63
C GLY A 939 44.65 -29.06 -8.76
N ILE A 940 44.11 -30.29 -8.86
CA ILE A 940 44.88 -31.55 -8.72
C ILE A 940 44.75 -32.53 -9.90
N ILE A 941 43.53 -32.86 -10.34
CA ILE A 941 43.28 -33.84 -11.42
C ILE A 941 42.26 -33.27 -12.41
N PRO A 942 42.64 -33.01 -13.67
CA PRO A 942 41.70 -32.54 -14.69
C PRO A 942 40.76 -33.66 -15.16
N ALA A 943 39.53 -33.27 -15.52
CA ALA A 943 38.50 -34.18 -16.02
C ALA A 943 38.36 -34.16 -17.56
N LYS A 944 37.80 -35.22 -18.13
CA LYS A 944 37.28 -35.19 -19.51
C LYS A 944 36.05 -34.28 -19.58
N ARG A 945 36.07 -33.29 -20.47
CA ARG A 945 34.94 -32.38 -20.73
C ARG A 945 33.97 -32.91 -21.80
N GLY A 946 32.81 -32.29 -21.92
CA GLY A 946 31.83 -32.57 -23.00
C GLY A 946 30.78 -33.64 -22.67
N PHE A 947 30.66 -34.04 -21.41
CA PHE A 947 29.70 -35.04 -20.93
C PHE A 947 28.55 -34.45 -20.09
N LEU A 948 28.56 -33.13 -19.85
CA LEU A 948 27.42 -32.40 -19.30
C LEU A 948 26.28 -32.35 -20.32
N LYS A 949 25.04 -32.49 -19.82
CA LYS A 949 23.84 -32.16 -20.58
C LYS A 949 23.63 -30.64 -20.64
N PRO A 950 22.80 -30.14 -21.59
CA PRO A 950 22.43 -28.74 -21.65
C PRO A 950 21.94 -28.18 -20.31
N VAL A 951 22.22 -26.90 -20.07
CA VAL A 951 21.70 -26.14 -18.93
C VAL A 951 20.18 -26.27 -18.83
N GLY A 952 19.68 -26.54 -17.62
CA GLY A 952 18.28 -26.88 -17.38
C GLY A 952 17.95 -28.38 -17.48
N GLU A 953 18.84 -29.25 -17.95
CA GLU A 953 18.68 -30.70 -17.86
C GLU A 953 19.32 -31.30 -16.59
N TRP A 954 18.83 -32.49 -16.19
CA TRP A 954 19.34 -33.22 -15.03
C TRP A 954 20.52 -34.11 -15.40
N ASN A 955 21.68 -33.83 -14.80
CA ASN A 955 22.89 -34.62 -14.88
C ASN A 955 22.93 -35.65 -13.73
N CYS A 956 23.38 -36.87 -14.00
CA CYS A 956 23.57 -37.91 -12.99
C CYS A 956 25.07 -38.10 -12.72
N GLN A 957 25.51 -38.02 -11.47
CA GLN A 957 26.91 -38.19 -11.10
C GLN A 957 27.10 -39.24 -10.00
N GLU A 958 28.07 -40.12 -10.21
CA GLU A 958 28.62 -41.03 -9.19
C GLU A 958 30.06 -40.64 -8.88
N VAL A 959 30.40 -40.54 -7.59
CA VAL A 959 31.75 -40.29 -7.09
C VAL A 959 32.16 -41.47 -6.20
N ILE A 960 33.27 -42.10 -6.52
CA ILE A 960 33.92 -43.10 -5.68
C ILE A 960 35.20 -42.47 -5.12
N ALA A 961 35.29 -42.42 -3.79
CA ALA A 961 36.49 -42.05 -3.06
C ALA A 961 36.97 -43.27 -2.28
N ASP A 962 38.10 -43.84 -2.68
CA ASP A 962 38.67 -45.07 -2.13
C ASP A 962 40.15 -44.87 -1.80
N GLY A 963 40.45 -44.59 -0.52
CA GLY A 963 41.78 -44.15 -0.09
C GLY A 963 42.19 -42.86 -0.82
N ASP A 964 43.34 -42.89 -1.48
CA ASP A 964 43.87 -41.81 -2.33
C ASP A 964 43.35 -41.88 -3.79
N HIS A 965 42.44 -42.81 -4.13
CA HIS A 965 41.88 -42.96 -5.48
C HIS A 965 40.51 -42.29 -5.59
N ILE A 966 40.37 -41.37 -6.55
CA ILE A 966 39.13 -40.66 -6.85
C ILE A 966 38.69 -41.03 -8.27
N LYS A 967 37.42 -41.44 -8.39
CA LYS A 967 36.78 -41.73 -9.67
C LYS A 967 35.42 -41.03 -9.75
N ILE A 968 35.15 -40.39 -10.87
CA ILE A 968 33.88 -39.70 -11.15
C ILE A 968 33.31 -40.22 -12.47
N THR A 969 32.05 -40.65 -12.40
CA THR A 969 31.24 -41.05 -13.55
C THR A 969 30.12 -40.02 -13.73
N LEU A 970 30.06 -39.35 -14.88
CA LEU A 970 29.03 -38.38 -15.23
C LEU A 970 28.20 -38.91 -16.40
N ASN A 971 26.88 -38.97 -16.24
CA ASN A 971 25.93 -39.42 -17.26
C ASN A 971 26.26 -40.80 -17.89
N GLY A 972 27.02 -41.63 -17.18
CA GLY A 972 27.46 -42.97 -17.62
C GLY A 972 28.92 -43.06 -18.11
N GLU A 973 29.60 -41.94 -18.37
CA GLU A 973 31.01 -41.92 -18.77
C GLU A 973 31.93 -41.62 -17.58
N VAL A 974 33.07 -42.31 -17.50
CA VAL A 974 34.10 -42.03 -16.49
C VAL A 974 34.93 -40.82 -16.94
N ILE A 975 34.69 -39.66 -16.33
CA ILE A 975 35.35 -38.39 -16.68
C ILE A 975 36.64 -38.15 -15.89
N THR A 976 36.75 -38.70 -14.68
CA THR A 976 37.93 -38.59 -13.81
C THR A 976 38.21 -39.96 -13.20
N ASP A 977 39.44 -40.44 -13.25
CA ASP A 977 39.87 -41.73 -12.69
C ASP A 977 41.38 -41.61 -12.38
N GLY A 978 41.73 -41.42 -11.10
CA GLY A 978 43.09 -41.01 -10.75
C GLY A 978 43.44 -41.20 -9.28
N ASN A 979 44.74 -41.19 -8.98
CA ASN A 979 45.26 -41.27 -7.61
C ASN A 979 45.94 -39.94 -7.25
N ILE A 980 45.48 -39.30 -6.16
CA ILE A 980 45.89 -37.93 -5.80
C ILE A 980 47.36 -37.85 -5.39
N ARG A 981 47.95 -38.88 -4.75
CA ARG A 981 49.40 -38.91 -4.48
C ARG A 981 50.23 -38.96 -5.74
N ASN A 982 49.79 -39.73 -6.74
CA ASN A 982 50.48 -39.81 -8.04
C ASN A 982 50.36 -38.50 -8.82
N ALA A 983 49.26 -37.76 -8.67
CA ALA A 983 49.07 -36.45 -9.28
C ALA A 983 50.02 -35.40 -8.70
N VAL A 984 50.16 -35.32 -7.37
CA VAL A 984 50.97 -34.27 -6.70
C VAL A 984 52.43 -34.66 -6.39
N LYS A 985 52.93 -35.77 -6.94
CA LYS A 985 54.30 -36.27 -6.68
C LYS A 985 55.42 -35.27 -7.02
N ASN A 986 55.12 -34.27 -7.85
CA ASN A 986 56.03 -33.21 -8.29
C ASN A 986 55.60 -31.82 -7.78
N GLY A 987 54.76 -31.76 -6.74
CA GLY A 987 54.03 -30.56 -6.33
C GLY A 987 52.60 -30.53 -6.90
N THR A 988 51.78 -29.60 -6.40
CA THR A 988 50.40 -29.37 -6.87
C THR A 988 50.40 -28.67 -8.24
N PRO A 989 49.54 -29.10 -9.19
CA PRO A 989 49.42 -28.44 -10.50
C PRO A 989 49.09 -26.95 -10.44
N ASP A 990 48.27 -26.53 -9.48
CA ASP A 990 47.92 -25.12 -9.26
C ASP A 990 48.94 -24.31 -8.43
N HIS A 991 50.01 -24.97 -7.99
CA HIS A 991 51.09 -24.43 -7.15
C HIS A 991 50.63 -23.86 -5.79
N LYS A 992 49.47 -24.26 -5.28
CA LYS A 992 48.97 -23.87 -3.95
C LYS A 992 49.11 -24.99 -2.92
N GLU A 993 48.98 -24.63 -1.65
CA GLU A 993 48.86 -25.60 -0.56
C GLU A 993 47.43 -26.12 -0.44
N HIS A 994 47.29 -27.46 -0.43
CA HIS A 994 46.02 -28.16 -0.22
C HIS A 994 46.12 -29.00 1.07
N PRO A 995 46.02 -28.37 2.26
CA PRO A 995 46.20 -29.07 3.53
C PRO A 995 45.22 -30.23 3.75
N GLY A 996 44.04 -30.19 3.14
CA GLY A 996 43.01 -31.23 3.22
C GLY A 996 43.14 -32.38 2.23
N LEU A 997 44.09 -32.33 1.28
CA LEU A 997 44.15 -33.25 0.15
C LEU A 997 44.23 -34.74 0.59
N PHE A 998 44.87 -35.01 1.72
CA PHE A 998 45.03 -36.36 2.26
C PHE A 998 44.14 -36.65 3.47
N ASN A 999 43.07 -35.89 3.68
CA ASN A 999 42.06 -36.22 4.67
C ASN A 999 41.50 -37.62 4.37
N THR A 1000 41.54 -38.50 5.37
CA THR A 1000 40.99 -39.85 5.25
C THR A 1000 39.50 -39.91 5.58
N LYS A 1001 38.95 -38.84 6.18
CA LYS A 1001 37.55 -38.68 6.58
C LYS A 1001 37.19 -37.20 6.70
N GLY A 1002 35.91 -36.88 6.47
CA GLY A 1002 35.31 -35.56 6.70
C GLY A 1002 33.92 -35.49 6.05
N HIS A 1003 33.29 -34.33 6.04
CA HIS A 1003 31.95 -34.15 5.47
C HIS A 1003 31.95 -34.25 3.93
N ILE A 1004 30.78 -34.56 3.38
CA ILE A 1004 30.42 -34.23 2.00
C ILE A 1004 29.67 -32.90 2.03
N ALA A 1005 29.88 -32.01 1.05
CA ALA A 1005 29.29 -30.68 1.05
C ALA A 1005 28.97 -30.16 -0.35
N PHE A 1006 27.95 -29.30 -0.46
CA PHE A 1006 27.78 -28.43 -1.61
C PHE A 1006 28.38 -27.06 -1.30
N LEU A 1007 29.37 -26.66 -2.11
CA LEU A 1007 30.19 -25.46 -1.92
C LEU A 1007 29.59 -24.33 -2.76
N GLY A 1008 28.90 -23.39 -2.11
CA GLY A 1008 28.02 -22.44 -2.79
C GLY A 1008 28.74 -21.19 -3.28
N HIS A 1009 28.85 -20.99 -4.60
CA HIS A 1009 29.44 -19.78 -5.19
C HIS A 1009 28.42 -18.74 -5.67
N GLY A 1010 27.22 -18.73 -5.10
CA GLY A 1010 26.21 -17.69 -5.34
C GLY A 1010 25.42 -17.79 -6.66
N SER A 1011 25.58 -18.88 -7.43
CA SER A 1011 24.74 -19.18 -8.59
C SER A 1011 23.67 -20.23 -8.25
N PRO A 1012 22.44 -20.17 -8.80
CA PRO A 1012 21.41 -21.17 -8.54
C PRO A 1012 21.76 -22.56 -9.11
N VAL A 1013 21.70 -23.59 -8.26
CA VAL A 1013 21.88 -25.00 -8.63
C VAL A 1013 20.85 -25.83 -7.85
N LYS A 1014 20.30 -26.88 -8.49
CA LYS A 1014 19.36 -27.80 -7.85
C LYS A 1014 19.95 -29.21 -7.75
N PHE A 1015 19.72 -29.89 -6.62
CA PHE A 1015 20.20 -31.24 -6.33
C PHE A 1015 19.06 -32.17 -5.90
N ARG A 1016 19.13 -33.46 -6.25
CA ARG A 1016 18.13 -34.46 -5.83
C ARG A 1016 18.69 -35.89 -5.81
N ASN A 1017 17.87 -36.84 -5.33
CA ASN A 1017 18.12 -38.29 -5.35
C ASN A 1017 19.46 -38.67 -4.69
N ILE A 1018 19.79 -38.01 -3.59
CA ILE A 1018 21.13 -38.00 -2.99
C ILE A 1018 21.28 -39.19 -2.04
N ARG A 1019 22.30 -40.02 -2.26
CA ARG A 1019 22.52 -41.27 -1.54
C ARG A 1019 23.99 -41.67 -1.50
N ILE A 1020 24.36 -42.41 -0.48
CA ILE A 1020 25.75 -42.82 -0.22
C ILE A 1020 25.84 -44.28 0.20
N LEU A 1021 26.87 -44.97 -0.26
CA LEU A 1021 27.32 -46.27 0.22
C LEU A 1021 28.69 -46.10 0.85
N THR A 1022 28.81 -46.28 2.17
CA THR A 1022 30.09 -46.38 2.87
C THR A 1022 30.77 -47.71 2.55
N ARG A 1023 32.09 -47.70 2.33
CA ARG A 1023 32.90 -48.89 1.99
C ARG A 1023 33.94 -49.20 3.06
#